data_AF-A0A7V4IGR2-F1
#
_entry.id   AF-A0A7V4IGR2-F1
#
_cell.length_a   1.000
_cell.length_b   1.000
_cell.length_c   1.000
_cell.angle_alpha   90.00
_cell.angle_beta   90.00
_cell.angle_gamma   90.00
#
_symmetry.space_group_name_H-M   'P 1'
#
loop_
_entity.id
_entity.type
_entity.pdbx_description
1 polymer ?
#
loop_
_entity_poly.entity_id
_entity_poly.type
_entity_poly.pdbx_seq_one_letter_code
_entity_poly.pdbx_strand_id
1 'polypeptide(L)'
;MPIPKTVLRMKQLFRGLLVAGWFGLLVAKATAGPDAATGSDFPPVSSRAVNGATNGLPKVLIIGDSISMGYTPHVQRLLQGQADVRRIPENGGPTTNGLAKLREWLGAERWDVIHFNWGLHDLKIMADGARQVPTNQYAANLRVLARQLRATGARLIWASTTPVPSPEEKLQVKRAAADVPVYNAIARAVMREYGVPSNELHDFAAARLAEIQKPHDVHYTDAGSAALAQPVAAAIAAQLANRFTDAEGVICFEAENFSRQSGWRRTEYYTGLGMSAPALAEAAAGLEFDLTVATPGRYPVHLLGNRRRNTPVASNLVEVQLAPVGGDFRRVGQLRFHELNAPAWTEVRADGEPGGVVVEFPAPGEYRLRLAAPAGGGFYVDKVVLSRTNHRPEGCGPEETRLATQPLTGEGFDPLVVLPPAWAFGVLYGGYTDQAQTLETVDRLLAAGFPVDAYWLDSWFWDFADQGRGPQGYMNFQEDRSAYPDVAMLFRQLEQRGIKAGVWVWDCILREKNEAVFDEFHQAKAFKEVFIERNRWHNRTGLTICGNIDFDNPAAVALWRSKLAPFFERGLDFLKIDRSSDIAFSRAAFEATQELGRETGGRGFILAHLHSTHDPRHKLYPIKWTGDAKIAWSQPDYPNLGIYAMGGFRENIGMVADARRSTYAVPFLSHDAGGYDFFGGEEFSEELFVRWVQFACLNTVTHLFSHPRNETRNHPTAFSPAAQDAVRKYFHLRLRLFPYLYTHALNTRLTGRKMVRAAAGREYQYLLGGDLLVAPVFEKGATQWEVALPPGRWREWSGGQWLEGGRTVTVKAPLEKLPLFVREGALLPLREYAPRVEAGTSDRLELLVFPGAQPSEFTLQEDDGRSNDYLEGRIAATPLRLEHLPSGGVRLRVEPVVGDFAGMNPRRDWTVVLPLDRAPTGARLNGRPVAVSWDAGQGVARVSFPHEKSRLAELILE
;
A
#
# COMPACT_ATOMS: atom_id res chain seq x y z
N MET A 1 -50.04 -45.13 -7.26
CA MET A 1 -51.22 -45.48 -6.44
C MET A 1 -51.00 -44.97 -5.02
N PRO A 2 -52.04 -44.48 -4.33
CA PRO A 2 -51.93 -43.40 -3.34
C PRO A 2 -52.18 -43.86 -1.90
N ILE A 3 -51.93 -42.96 -0.92
CA ILE A 3 -52.71 -42.64 0.30
C ILE A 3 -51.78 -42.23 1.48
N PRO A 4 -52.19 -41.25 2.33
CA PRO A 4 -51.33 -40.15 2.79
C PRO A 4 -51.18 -40.00 4.33
N LYS A 5 -50.46 -38.92 4.68
CA LYS A 5 -50.19 -38.29 5.99
C LYS A 5 -51.31 -38.37 7.06
N THR A 6 -50.92 -38.53 8.32
CA THR A 6 -51.55 -37.80 9.44
C THR A 6 -50.54 -37.54 10.57
N VAL A 7 -50.70 -36.38 11.20
CA VAL A 7 -49.79 -35.69 12.11
C VAL A 7 -50.36 -35.71 13.54
N LEU A 8 -49.48 -35.50 14.54
CA LEU A 8 -49.73 -34.89 15.87
C LEU A 8 -50.06 -35.82 17.06
N ARG A 9 -49.13 -35.95 18.02
CA ARG A 9 -49.07 -35.15 19.28
C ARG A 9 -48.14 -35.80 20.32
N MET A 10 -47.16 -35.02 20.78
CA MET A 10 -46.38 -35.28 21.98
C MET A 10 -46.69 -34.12 22.96
N LYS A 11 -47.08 -34.43 24.20
CA LYS A 11 -47.07 -33.48 25.32
C LYS A 11 -46.72 -34.19 26.62
N GLN A 12 -45.62 -33.72 27.22
CA GLN A 12 -45.42 -33.48 28.67
C GLN A 12 -45.27 -34.75 29.55
N LEU A 13 -44.46 -34.81 30.63
CA LEU A 13 -44.17 -33.82 31.69
C LEU A 13 -43.10 -34.40 32.68
N PHE A 14 -42.55 -33.53 33.56
CA PHE A 14 -41.73 -33.74 34.79
C PHE A 14 -40.21 -33.95 34.64
N ARG A 15 -39.30 -33.05 35.07
CA ARG A 15 -38.94 -32.44 36.40
C ARG A 15 -37.89 -33.26 37.18
N GLY A 16 -36.75 -32.61 37.48
CA GLY A 16 -36.32 -32.42 38.88
C GLY A 16 -34.94 -32.92 39.34
N LEU A 17 -34.17 -31.96 39.89
CA LEU A 17 -33.09 -31.99 40.92
C LEU A 17 -31.69 -32.51 40.54
N LEU A 18 -30.56 -31.78 40.71
CA LEU A 18 -29.91 -30.95 41.77
C LEU A 18 -29.02 -31.73 42.77
N VAL A 19 -27.87 -31.08 43.10
CA VAL A 19 -26.92 -31.26 44.24
C VAL A 19 -25.72 -32.21 43.97
N ALA A 20 -24.46 -31.98 44.39
CA ALA A 20 -23.58 -30.84 44.74
C ALA A 20 -22.17 -31.40 45.14
N GLY A 21 -21.11 -30.57 45.03
CA GLY A 21 -19.86 -30.61 45.84
C GLY A 21 -18.79 -31.68 45.55
N TRP A 22 -17.51 -31.57 45.95
CA TRP A 22 -16.50 -30.51 46.15
C TRP A 22 -15.17 -31.25 46.48
N PHE A 23 -14.00 -30.59 46.32
CA PHE A 23 -12.59 -31.00 46.65
C PHE A 23 -11.94 -32.12 45.80
N GLY A 24 -10.71 -32.05 45.24
CA GLY A 24 -9.56 -31.14 45.34
C GLY A 24 -8.30 -31.90 45.81
N LEU A 25 -7.26 -32.09 44.97
CA LEU A 25 -5.83 -31.93 45.31
C LEU A 25 -4.86 -32.22 44.14
N LEU A 26 -3.75 -31.47 44.14
CA LEU A 26 -2.62 -31.47 43.20
C LEU A 26 -1.83 -32.79 43.11
N VAL A 27 -1.32 -33.12 41.92
CA VAL A 27 0.10 -33.49 41.69
C VAL A 27 0.54 -32.98 40.31
N ALA A 28 1.61 -32.19 40.28
CA ALA A 28 2.31 -31.77 39.07
C ALA A 28 3.27 -32.88 38.60
N LYS A 29 3.32 -33.12 37.28
CA LYS A 29 4.53 -33.59 36.59
C LYS A 29 4.54 -33.05 35.16
N ALA A 30 5.57 -32.26 34.87
CA ALA A 30 5.89 -31.72 33.57
C ALA A 30 6.53 -32.79 32.68
N THR A 31 6.12 -32.84 31.42
CA THR A 31 6.95 -33.28 30.28
C THR A 31 6.57 -32.45 29.06
N ALA A 32 7.57 -31.85 28.44
CA ALA A 32 7.46 -30.97 27.29
C ALA A 32 7.23 -31.73 25.96
N GLY A 33 6.54 -31.10 25.02
CA GLY A 33 6.45 -31.43 23.59
C GLY A 33 5.71 -30.29 22.86
N PRO A 34 6.11 -29.91 21.62
CA PRO A 34 5.82 -28.60 21.05
C PRO A 34 4.52 -28.62 20.23
N ASP A 35 3.53 -27.84 20.63
CA ASP A 35 2.39 -27.53 19.77
C ASP A 35 2.21 -26.01 19.65
N ALA A 36 2.23 -25.59 18.39
CA ALA A 36 1.94 -24.24 17.94
C ALA A 36 0.47 -23.90 18.27
N ALA A 37 0.26 -22.91 19.13
CA ALA A 37 -1.06 -22.36 19.39
C ALA A 37 -1.32 -21.19 18.42
N THR A 38 -2.13 -21.50 17.42
CA THR A 38 -3.01 -20.60 16.68
C THR A 38 -4.02 -19.92 17.62
N GLY A 39 -4.60 -18.80 17.18
CA GLY A 39 -5.93 -18.40 17.65
C GLY A 39 -6.01 -17.15 18.53
N SER A 40 -6.54 -16.12 17.91
CA SER A 40 -7.33 -15.03 18.50
C SER A 40 -8.29 -15.51 19.60
N ASP A 41 -8.28 -14.81 20.74
CA ASP A 41 -9.48 -14.46 21.51
C ASP A 41 -9.11 -13.47 22.64
N PHE A 42 -9.68 -12.26 22.60
CA PHE A 42 -9.64 -11.31 23.71
C PHE A 42 -10.97 -11.41 24.48
N PRO A 43 -11.01 -11.96 25.70
CA PRO A 43 -12.18 -11.84 26.56
C PRO A 43 -12.18 -10.46 27.25
N PRO A 44 -13.36 -9.87 27.56
CA PRO A 44 -13.44 -8.64 28.33
C PRO A 44 -13.16 -8.97 29.80
N VAL A 45 -12.13 -8.37 30.39
CA VAL A 45 -11.81 -8.56 31.81
C VAL A 45 -12.00 -7.25 32.59
N SER A 46 -12.63 -7.43 33.74
CA SER A 46 -13.35 -6.49 34.58
C SER A 46 -12.54 -5.34 35.19
N SER A 47 -13.21 -4.21 35.35
CA SER A 47 -12.82 -3.09 36.19
C SER A 47 -12.73 -3.48 37.68
N ARG A 48 -11.55 -3.29 38.29
CA ARG A 48 -11.43 -2.97 39.72
C ARG A 48 -10.18 -2.13 39.97
N ALA A 49 -10.41 -1.02 40.64
CA ALA A 49 -9.58 0.18 40.72
C ALA A 49 -8.34 0.04 41.61
N VAL A 50 -7.33 0.89 41.33
CA VAL A 50 -6.56 1.60 42.36
C VAL A 50 -6.60 3.09 42.02
N ASN A 51 -7.19 3.85 42.95
CA ASN A 51 -7.41 5.29 42.90
C ASN A 51 -6.11 6.09 42.97
N GLY A 52 -6.02 7.10 42.10
CA GLY A 52 -5.09 8.21 42.17
C GLY A 52 -5.40 9.16 41.02
N ALA A 53 -6.32 10.11 41.24
CA ALA A 53 -6.66 11.12 40.25
C ALA A 53 -5.44 12.04 40.00
N THR A 54 -4.75 11.85 38.87
CA THR A 54 -3.79 12.81 38.34
C THR A 54 -4.49 13.64 37.27
N ASN A 55 -4.93 14.84 37.66
CA ASN A 55 -5.46 15.87 36.77
C ASN A 55 -4.43 16.24 35.69
N GLY A 56 -4.58 15.71 34.48
CA GLY A 56 -4.09 16.33 33.24
C GLY A 56 -2.58 16.29 32.92
N LEU A 57 -1.72 15.66 33.74
CA LEU A 57 -0.29 15.52 33.41
C LEU A 57 -0.05 14.38 32.39
N PRO A 58 0.92 14.54 31.46
CA PRO A 58 1.32 13.46 30.55
C PRO A 58 1.79 12.22 31.31
N LYS A 59 1.37 11.03 30.85
CA LYS A 59 1.68 9.74 31.45
C LYS A 59 2.91 9.12 30.81
N VAL A 60 3.88 8.74 31.62
CA VAL A 60 5.15 8.15 31.17
C VAL A 60 5.33 6.77 31.77
N LEU A 61 5.65 5.77 30.94
CA LEU A 61 6.00 4.42 31.39
C LEU A 61 7.50 4.16 31.22
N ILE A 62 8.14 3.64 32.27
CA ILE A 62 9.50 3.11 32.23
C ILE A 62 9.46 1.57 32.25
N ILE A 63 10.02 0.94 31.22
CA ILE A 63 10.16 -0.51 31.09
C ILE A 63 11.64 -0.86 31.05
N GLY A 64 12.20 -1.42 32.11
CA GLY A 64 13.63 -1.73 32.12
C GLY A 64 14.03 -2.77 33.13
N ASP A 65 15.29 -3.15 33.07
CA ASP A 65 15.90 -4.09 34.02
C ASP A 65 16.07 -3.46 35.42
N SER A 66 16.82 -4.11 36.30
CA SER A 66 17.03 -3.64 37.68
C SER A 66 17.77 -2.29 37.77
N ILE A 67 18.47 -1.84 36.73
CA ILE A 67 19.09 -0.50 36.71
C ILE A 67 18.00 0.58 36.71
N SER A 68 16.92 0.36 35.97
CA SER A 68 15.79 1.28 35.93
C SER A 68 15.07 1.43 37.26
N MET A 69 15.04 0.37 38.09
CA MET A 69 14.48 0.45 39.44
C MET A 69 15.23 1.47 40.30
N GLY A 70 16.54 1.58 40.13
CA GLY A 70 17.38 2.52 40.88
C GLY A 70 17.14 3.97 40.50
N TYR A 71 17.08 4.30 39.21
CA TYR A 71 16.93 5.69 38.76
C TYR A 71 15.48 6.20 38.74
N THR A 72 14.46 5.34 38.67
CA THR A 72 13.06 5.77 38.55
C THR A 72 12.61 6.73 39.67
N PRO A 73 12.87 6.50 40.98
CA PRO A 73 12.46 7.44 42.03
C PRO A 73 13.10 8.83 41.89
N HIS A 74 14.29 8.91 41.29
CA HIS A 74 14.97 10.17 41.00
C HIS A 74 14.36 10.85 39.76
N VAL A 75 14.02 10.08 38.72
CA VAL A 75 13.29 10.61 37.53
C VAL A 75 11.92 11.17 37.92
N GLN A 76 11.18 10.46 38.79
CA GLN A 76 9.90 10.93 39.33
C GLN A 76 10.02 12.27 40.05
N ARG A 77 11.09 12.47 40.83
CA ARG A 77 11.37 13.76 41.48
C ARG A 77 11.74 14.85 40.49
N LEU A 78 12.57 14.53 39.49
CA LEU A 78 13.00 15.50 38.46
C LEU A 78 11.85 15.97 37.57
N LEU A 79 10.85 15.11 37.34
CA LEU A 79 9.68 15.40 36.51
C LEU A 79 8.40 15.66 37.34
N GLN A 80 8.54 15.89 38.64
CA GLN A 80 7.40 16.18 39.51
C GLN A 80 6.68 17.43 39.01
N GLY A 81 5.35 17.32 38.81
CA GLY A 81 4.53 18.39 38.25
C GLY A 81 4.64 18.58 36.73
N GLN A 82 5.51 17.82 36.05
CA GLN A 82 5.66 17.83 34.59
C GLN A 82 5.09 16.57 33.93
N ALA A 83 5.18 15.41 34.59
CA ALA A 83 4.64 14.15 34.11
C ALA A 83 4.27 13.20 35.26
N ASP A 84 3.30 12.32 35.01
CA ASP A 84 3.04 11.14 35.83
C ASP A 84 3.93 9.99 35.35
N VAL A 85 5.11 9.86 35.96
CA VAL A 85 6.09 8.83 35.62
C VAL A 85 5.86 7.57 36.45
N ARG A 86 5.59 6.46 35.76
CA ARG A 86 5.38 5.13 36.34
C ARG A 86 6.40 4.15 35.77
N ARG A 87 6.70 3.09 36.52
CA ARG A 87 7.53 1.97 36.05
C ARG A 87 6.73 0.68 36.15
N ILE A 88 7.04 -0.30 35.31
CA ILE A 88 6.54 -1.66 35.45
C ILE A 88 6.77 -2.20 36.88
N PRO A 89 5.87 -3.05 37.42
CA PRO A 89 5.89 -3.46 38.83
C PRO A 89 7.01 -4.45 39.19
N GLU A 90 7.74 -4.96 38.20
CA GLU A 90 8.76 -6.01 38.36
C GLU A 90 10.05 -5.69 37.58
N ASN A 91 11.05 -6.57 37.64
CA ASN A 91 12.25 -6.45 36.82
C ASN A 91 11.92 -6.84 35.36
N GLY A 92 12.22 -5.97 34.40
CA GLY A 92 11.96 -6.23 32.97
C GLY A 92 12.71 -7.45 32.43
N GLY A 93 13.85 -7.82 33.02
CA GLY A 93 14.56 -9.04 32.70
C GLY A 93 15.11 -9.06 31.26
N PRO A 94 15.31 -10.25 30.65
CA PRO A 94 15.72 -10.36 29.25
C PRO A 94 14.56 -10.02 28.30
N THR A 95 14.87 -9.79 27.02
CA THR A 95 13.86 -9.54 25.97
C THR A 95 12.78 -10.62 25.89
N THR A 96 13.10 -11.88 26.21
CA THR A 96 12.10 -12.98 26.25
C THR A 96 11.01 -12.76 27.30
N ASN A 97 11.34 -12.12 28.43
CA ASN A 97 10.35 -11.75 29.43
C ASN A 97 9.49 -10.58 28.95
N GLY A 98 10.11 -9.63 28.24
CA GLY A 98 9.38 -8.58 27.53
C GLY A 98 8.33 -9.16 26.58
N LEU A 99 8.70 -10.15 25.75
CA LEU A 99 7.77 -10.75 24.80
C LEU A 99 6.57 -11.42 25.49
N ALA A 100 6.80 -12.03 26.65
CA ALA A 100 5.74 -12.68 27.41
C ALA A 100 4.80 -11.70 28.11
N LYS A 101 5.33 -10.58 28.64
CA LYS A 101 4.63 -9.73 29.60
C LYS A 101 4.30 -8.32 29.13
N LEU A 102 4.78 -7.89 27.96
CA LEU A 102 4.63 -6.51 27.51
C LEU A 102 3.16 -6.06 27.48
N ARG A 103 2.23 -6.92 27.06
CA ARG A 103 0.79 -6.62 27.08
C ARG A 103 0.26 -6.33 28.48
N GLU A 104 0.68 -7.12 29.47
CA GLU A 104 0.31 -6.92 30.88
C GLU A 104 0.88 -5.61 31.41
N TRP A 105 2.15 -5.32 31.10
CA TRP A 105 2.83 -4.11 31.54
C TRP A 105 2.28 -2.82 30.94
N LEU A 106 1.82 -2.87 29.67
CA LEU A 106 1.16 -1.73 29.04
C LEU A 106 -0.22 -1.47 29.64
N GLY A 107 -0.95 -2.53 29.99
CA GLY A 107 -2.30 -2.46 30.53
C GLY A 107 -3.30 -1.80 29.55
N ALA A 108 -4.43 -1.34 30.06
CA ALA A 108 -5.43 -0.57 29.30
C ALA A 108 -5.15 0.95 29.29
N GLU A 109 -4.06 1.37 29.92
CA GLU A 109 -3.69 2.78 30.08
C GLU A 109 -3.09 3.33 28.78
N ARG A 110 -3.40 4.59 28.45
CA ARG A 110 -2.75 5.28 27.32
C ARG A 110 -1.52 6.02 27.81
N TRP A 111 -0.37 5.73 27.21
CA TRP A 111 0.91 6.33 27.57
C TRP A 111 1.31 7.41 26.57
N ASP A 112 1.81 8.55 27.05
CA ASP A 112 2.33 9.64 26.21
C ASP A 112 3.78 9.40 25.82
N VAL A 113 4.60 8.89 26.75
CA VAL A 113 5.99 8.50 26.52
C VAL A 113 6.25 7.12 27.12
N ILE A 114 6.96 6.24 26.40
CA ILE A 114 7.49 4.99 26.93
C ILE A 114 9.01 5.00 26.79
N HIS A 115 9.71 5.03 27.93
CA HIS A 115 11.16 4.87 28.02
C HIS A 115 11.47 3.41 28.34
N PHE A 116 12.33 2.75 27.55
CA PHE A 116 12.58 1.33 27.75
C PHE A 116 14.02 0.87 27.51
N ASN A 117 14.43 -0.21 28.17
CA ASN A 117 15.72 -0.87 27.99
C ASN A 117 15.61 -2.40 28.11
N TRP A 118 16.40 -3.11 27.29
CA TRP A 118 16.73 -4.54 27.45
C TRP A 118 18.16 -4.75 26.99
N GLY A 119 18.88 -5.72 27.57
CA GLY A 119 20.24 -6.07 27.17
C GLY A 119 21.11 -6.62 28.29
N LEU A 120 21.04 -6.05 29.50
CA LEU A 120 21.89 -6.47 30.62
C LEU A 120 21.58 -7.89 31.12
N HIS A 121 20.33 -8.33 30.95
CA HIS A 121 19.91 -9.70 31.23
C HIS A 121 20.15 -10.62 30.05
N ASP A 122 19.98 -10.14 28.82
CA ASP A 122 20.20 -10.89 27.59
C ASP A 122 21.65 -11.36 27.46
N LEU A 123 22.62 -10.51 27.85
CA LEU A 123 24.05 -10.80 27.79
C LEU A 123 24.61 -11.62 28.98
N LYS A 124 23.76 -12.10 29.90
CA LYS A 124 24.21 -12.98 30.99
C LYS A 124 24.82 -14.26 30.43
N ILE A 125 25.96 -14.66 30.97
CA ILE A 125 26.64 -15.92 30.59
C ILE A 125 26.07 -17.04 31.45
N MET A 126 25.42 -18.00 30.79
CA MET A 126 24.81 -19.17 31.40
C MET A 126 25.88 -20.23 31.75
N ALA A 127 25.48 -21.29 32.46
CA ALA A 127 26.42 -22.32 32.95
C ALA A 127 27.19 -23.06 31.83
N ASP A 128 26.60 -23.12 30.63
CA ASP A 128 27.18 -23.69 29.41
C ASP A 128 28.06 -22.71 28.62
N GLY A 129 28.23 -21.47 29.10
CA GLY A 129 28.98 -20.41 28.43
C GLY A 129 28.19 -19.65 27.35
N ALA A 130 26.94 -20.03 27.08
CA ALA A 130 26.08 -19.31 26.15
C ALA A 130 25.54 -18.01 26.77
N ARG A 131 25.18 -17.04 25.92
CA ARG A 131 24.46 -15.84 26.37
C ARG A 131 22.99 -16.20 26.57
N GLN A 132 22.35 -15.65 27.62
CA GLN A 132 20.96 -15.94 27.97
C GLN A 132 20.01 -15.69 26.79
N VAL A 133 20.26 -14.66 25.98
CA VAL A 133 19.60 -14.48 24.68
C VAL A 133 20.68 -14.18 23.64
N PRO A 134 20.98 -15.09 22.71
CA PRO A 134 21.96 -14.87 21.64
C PRO A 134 21.63 -13.64 20.77
N THR A 135 22.65 -13.02 20.17
CA THR A 135 22.54 -11.73 19.46
C THR A 135 21.53 -11.72 18.30
N ASN A 136 21.41 -12.82 17.55
CA ASN A 136 20.41 -12.98 16.49
C ASN A 136 18.98 -13.00 17.06
N GLN A 137 18.76 -13.75 18.15
CA GLN A 137 17.47 -13.81 18.84
C GLN A 137 17.14 -12.50 19.54
N TYR A 138 18.14 -11.83 20.13
CA TYR A 138 17.98 -10.52 20.75
C TYR A 138 17.49 -9.47 19.74
N ALA A 139 18.09 -9.43 18.53
CA ALA A 139 17.62 -8.57 17.45
C ALA A 139 16.18 -8.88 17.04
N ALA A 140 15.84 -10.16 16.86
CA ALA A 140 14.48 -10.60 16.51
C ALA A 140 13.45 -10.21 17.59
N ASN A 141 13.78 -10.44 18.86
CA ASN A 141 12.91 -10.09 19.98
C ASN A 141 12.68 -8.57 20.05
N LEU A 142 13.74 -7.77 19.90
CA LEU A 142 13.63 -6.32 19.93
C LEU A 142 12.75 -5.77 18.81
N ARG A 143 12.76 -6.37 17.61
CA ARG A 143 11.87 -5.97 16.52
C ARG A 143 10.39 -6.18 16.88
N VAL A 144 10.07 -7.32 17.49
CA VAL A 144 8.70 -7.59 17.97
C VAL A 144 8.29 -6.62 19.07
N LEU A 145 9.17 -6.39 20.06
CA LEU A 145 8.91 -5.46 21.16
C LEU A 145 8.75 -4.02 20.68
N ALA A 146 9.64 -3.55 19.81
CA ALA A 146 9.57 -2.21 19.23
C ALA A 146 8.29 -2.01 18.41
N ARG A 147 7.88 -3.02 17.63
CA ARG A 147 6.61 -3.02 16.88
C ARG A 147 5.40 -2.91 17.82
N GLN A 148 5.36 -3.72 18.88
CA GLN A 148 4.27 -3.70 19.87
C GLN A 148 4.22 -2.39 20.65
N LEU A 149 5.37 -1.87 21.09
CA LEU A 149 5.46 -0.58 21.76
C LEU A 149 5.01 0.57 20.84
N ARG A 150 5.37 0.54 19.55
CA ARG A 150 4.98 1.57 18.58
C ARG A 150 3.48 1.56 18.31
N ALA A 151 2.86 0.38 18.31
CA ALA A 151 1.41 0.24 18.13
C ALA A 151 0.58 0.92 19.23
N THR A 152 1.17 1.23 20.39
CA THR A 152 0.50 1.98 21.46
C THR A 152 0.25 3.45 21.13
N GLY A 153 0.96 4.00 20.14
CA GLY A 153 0.94 5.42 19.80
C GLY A 153 1.72 6.33 20.76
N ALA A 154 2.39 5.77 21.77
CA ALA A 154 3.25 6.52 22.68
C ALA A 154 4.56 6.94 22.00
N ARG A 155 5.15 8.06 22.44
CA ARG A 155 6.52 8.44 22.03
C ARG A 155 7.51 7.51 22.69
N LEU A 156 8.37 6.88 21.90
CA LEU A 156 9.28 5.86 22.39
C LEU A 156 10.67 6.45 22.63
N ILE A 157 11.35 6.01 23.69
CA ILE A 157 12.77 6.30 23.94
C ILE A 157 13.44 5.01 24.34
N TRP A 158 14.46 4.60 23.59
CA TRP A 158 15.26 3.44 23.97
C TRP A 158 16.50 3.89 24.76
N ALA A 159 16.75 3.29 25.92
CA ALA A 159 17.98 3.49 26.67
C ALA A 159 19.02 2.40 26.33
N SER A 160 20.25 2.84 26.06
CA SER A 160 21.35 1.89 25.87
C SER A 160 21.72 1.17 27.18
N THR A 161 22.10 -0.10 27.05
CA THR A 161 22.49 -0.96 28.16
C THR A 161 23.73 -0.39 28.83
N THR A 162 23.67 -0.20 30.15
CA THR A 162 24.78 0.39 30.93
C THR A 162 25.98 -0.58 31.06
N PRO A 163 27.21 -0.07 31.32
CA PRO A 163 28.41 -0.90 31.36
C PRO A 163 28.42 -1.96 32.46
N VAL A 164 29.15 -3.03 32.20
CA VAL A 164 29.50 -4.08 33.18
C VAL A 164 30.87 -3.73 33.79
N PRO A 165 31.03 -3.72 35.13
CA PRO A 165 32.29 -3.31 35.77
C PRO A 165 33.40 -4.35 35.61
N SER A 166 34.63 -3.84 35.64
CA SER A 166 35.87 -4.63 35.76
C SER A 166 36.35 -4.70 37.22
N PRO A 167 37.01 -5.78 37.66
CA PRO A 167 37.21 -7.05 36.93
C PRO A 167 35.94 -7.92 36.96
N GLU A 168 35.58 -8.51 35.82
CA GLU A 168 34.32 -9.23 35.60
C GLU A 168 34.20 -10.50 36.47
N GLU A 169 35.33 -11.10 36.84
CA GLU A 169 35.38 -12.33 37.64
C GLU A 169 34.80 -12.15 39.06
N LYS A 170 34.69 -10.90 39.52
CA LYS A 170 34.13 -10.56 40.84
C LYS A 170 32.62 -10.35 40.81
N LEU A 171 31.97 -10.43 39.65
CA LEU A 171 30.53 -10.30 39.51
C LEU A 171 29.81 -11.56 39.99
N GLN A 172 28.75 -11.40 40.79
CA GLN A 172 27.90 -12.52 41.21
C GLN A 172 27.22 -13.23 40.03
N VAL A 173 26.90 -12.49 38.96
CA VAL A 173 26.31 -13.03 37.74
C VAL A 173 27.24 -12.71 36.58
N LYS A 174 27.80 -13.77 35.98
CA LYS A 174 28.79 -13.69 34.91
C LYS A 174 28.25 -12.94 33.69
N ARG A 175 29.01 -11.95 33.24
CA ARG A 175 28.75 -11.09 32.07
C ARG A 175 30.09 -10.62 31.52
N ALA A 176 30.21 -10.51 30.20
CA ALA A 176 31.37 -9.91 29.56
C ALA A 176 31.09 -8.44 29.23
N ALA A 177 31.94 -7.52 29.67
CA ALA A 177 31.83 -6.09 29.34
C ALA A 177 31.97 -5.85 27.83
N ALA A 178 32.74 -6.69 27.13
CA ALA A 178 32.88 -6.66 25.68
C ALA A 178 31.56 -6.95 24.93
N ASP A 179 30.59 -7.61 25.56
CA ASP A 179 29.28 -7.88 24.94
C ASP A 179 28.39 -6.62 24.93
N VAL A 180 28.56 -5.70 25.87
CA VAL A 180 27.68 -4.53 26.02
C VAL A 180 27.66 -3.64 24.76
N PRO A 181 28.81 -3.26 24.16
CA PRO A 181 28.82 -2.51 22.91
C PRO A 181 28.16 -3.26 21.74
N VAL A 182 28.27 -4.60 21.69
CA VAL A 182 27.67 -5.42 20.64
C VAL A 182 26.14 -5.41 20.74
N TYR A 183 25.59 -5.66 21.93
CA TYR A 183 24.14 -5.62 22.14
C TYR A 183 23.59 -4.21 21.95
N ASN A 184 24.30 -3.18 22.40
CA ASN A 184 23.91 -1.78 22.14
C ASN A 184 23.94 -1.44 20.65
N ALA A 185 24.92 -1.93 19.87
CA ALA A 185 24.95 -1.70 18.43
C ALA A 185 23.76 -2.37 17.72
N ILE A 186 23.41 -3.60 18.11
CA ILE A 186 22.23 -4.32 17.60
C ILE A 186 20.96 -3.58 17.95
N ALA A 187 20.78 -3.21 19.22
CA ALA A 187 19.61 -2.48 19.66
C ALA A 187 19.49 -1.12 18.96
N ARG A 188 20.58 -0.35 18.82
CA ARG A 188 20.59 0.89 18.01
C ARG A 188 20.22 0.67 16.55
N ALA A 189 20.64 -0.44 15.95
CA ALA A 189 20.25 -0.78 14.58
C ALA A 189 18.74 -1.02 14.51
N VAL A 190 18.19 -1.83 15.41
CA VAL A 190 16.74 -2.07 15.49
C VAL A 190 15.97 -0.78 15.80
N MET A 191 16.39 0.03 16.78
CA MET A 191 15.69 1.28 17.10
C MET A 191 15.68 2.27 15.94
N ARG A 192 16.75 2.31 15.12
CA ARG A 192 16.78 3.07 13.87
C ARG A 192 15.76 2.57 12.85
N GLU A 193 15.54 1.26 12.74
CA GLU A 193 14.48 0.67 11.88
C GLU A 193 13.08 1.18 12.26
N TYR A 194 12.82 1.44 13.55
CA TYR A 194 11.51 1.86 14.06
C TYR A 194 11.39 3.37 14.34
N GLY A 195 12.42 4.16 14.06
CA GLY A 195 12.44 5.61 14.34
C GLY A 195 12.41 5.93 15.84
N VAL A 196 12.94 5.06 16.69
CA VAL A 196 12.98 5.26 18.15
C VAL A 196 14.28 5.97 18.54
N PRO A 197 14.23 7.19 19.12
CA PRO A 197 15.42 7.89 19.58
C PRO A 197 16.14 7.14 20.71
N SER A 198 17.47 7.24 20.73
CA SER A 198 18.31 6.65 21.77
C SER A 198 18.61 7.64 22.90
N ASN A 199 18.61 7.12 24.12
CA ASN A 199 19.16 7.73 25.32
C ASN A 199 20.43 6.95 25.70
N GLU A 200 21.59 7.54 25.43
CA GLU A 200 22.88 6.85 25.52
C GLU A 200 23.42 6.77 26.95
N LEU A 201 22.74 5.97 27.79
CA LEU A 201 23.15 5.75 29.19
C LEU A 201 24.47 5.00 29.32
N HIS A 202 24.84 4.18 28.34
CA HIS A 202 26.11 3.48 28.32
C HIS A 202 27.30 4.43 28.44
N ASP A 203 27.41 5.38 27.52
CA ASP A 203 28.57 6.27 27.41
C ASP A 203 28.61 7.26 28.57
N PHE A 204 27.44 7.73 29.00
CA PHE A 204 27.30 8.55 30.20
C PHE A 204 27.84 7.84 31.45
N ALA A 205 27.47 6.58 31.64
CA ALA A 205 27.93 5.80 32.80
C ALA A 205 29.41 5.41 32.68
N ALA A 206 29.84 5.00 31.49
CA ALA A 206 31.21 4.55 31.20
C ALA A 206 32.25 5.62 31.59
N ALA A 207 31.94 6.89 31.35
CA ALA A 207 32.80 8.01 31.69
C ALA A 207 33.00 8.22 33.21
N ARG A 208 32.17 7.60 34.07
CA ARG A 208 32.10 7.89 35.51
C ARG A 208 32.04 6.64 36.40
N LEU A 209 32.30 5.44 35.86
CA LEU A 209 32.04 4.18 36.57
C LEU A 209 32.63 4.12 37.99
N ALA A 210 33.86 4.60 38.19
CA ALA A 210 34.51 4.62 39.49
C ALA A 210 33.82 5.51 40.54
N GLU A 211 33.03 6.49 40.10
CA GLU A 211 32.29 7.44 40.95
C GLU A 211 30.88 6.92 41.27
N ILE A 212 30.18 6.38 40.27
CA ILE A 212 28.73 6.18 40.35
C ILE A 212 28.31 4.71 40.54
N GLN A 213 29.15 3.74 40.17
CA GLN A 213 28.82 2.32 40.20
C GLN A 213 29.21 1.68 41.53
N LYS A 214 28.42 0.72 42.02
CA LYS A 214 28.81 -0.06 43.21
C LYS A 214 29.99 -0.98 42.87
N PRO A 215 30.96 -1.17 43.77
CA PRO A 215 32.08 -2.07 43.53
C PRO A 215 31.60 -3.49 43.20
N HIS A 216 32.06 -4.03 42.07
CA HIS A 216 31.77 -5.40 41.60
C HIS A 216 30.27 -5.71 41.45
N ASP A 217 29.47 -4.69 41.13
CA ASP A 217 28.03 -4.84 40.92
C ASP A 217 27.61 -3.96 39.73
N VAL A 218 26.73 -4.50 38.88
CA VAL A 218 26.18 -3.75 37.74
C VAL A 218 25.31 -2.58 38.19
N HIS A 219 24.80 -2.61 39.42
CA HIS A 219 23.98 -1.54 39.99
C HIS A 219 24.79 -0.33 40.46
N TYR A 220 24.10 0.81 40.54
CA TYR A 220 24.69 2.09 40.90
C TYR A 220 24.41 2.43 42.37
N THR A 221 25.26 3.27 42.96
CA THR A 221 24.98 3.89 44.27
C THR A 221 23.75 4.79 44.17
N ASP A 222 23.15 5.23 45.27
CA ASP A 222 22.01 6.17 45.19
C ASP A 222 22.38 7.45 44.43
N ALA A 223 23.58 7.99 44.68
CA ALA A 223 24.14 9.11 43.94
C ALA A 223 24.34 8.78 42.44
N GLY A 224 24.76 7.56 42.12
CA GLY A 224 24.88 7.11 40.74
C GLY A 224 23.54 6.93 40.02
N SER A 225 22.52 6.40 40.71
CA SER A 225 21.15 6.35 40.20
C SER A 225 20.55 7.74 40.02
N ALA A 226 20.85 8.69 40.92
CA ALA A 226 20.50 10.10 40.75
C ALA A 226 21.19 10.72 39.52
N ALA A 227 22.46 10.37 39.27
CA ALA A 227 23.21 10.81 38.10
C ALA A 227 22.61 10.25 36.79
N LEU A 228 22.26 8.96 36.76
CA LEU A 228 21.58 8.33 35.61
C LEU A 228 20.18 8.88 35.37
N ALA A 229 19.48 9.30 36.42
CA ALA A 229 18.17 9.90 36.29
C ALA A 229 18.19 11.23 35.52
N GLN A 230 19.31 11.96 35.50
CA GLN A 230 19.43 13.23 34.76
C GLN A 230 19.25 13.07 33.25
N PRO A 231 20.04 12.24 32.53
CA PRO A 231 19.82 12.01 31.10
C PRO A 231 18.49 11.30 30.81
N VAL A 232 17.97 10.46 31.71
CA VAL A 232 16.63 9.85 31.56
C VAL A 232 15.52 10.90 31.64
N ALA A 233 15.54 11.73 32.69
CA ALA A 233 14.58 12.81 32.86
C ALA A 233 14.71 13.84 31.73
N ALA A 234 15.92 14.17 31.29
CA ALA A 234 16.13 15.07 30.15
C ALA A 234 15.59 14.50 28.84
N ALA A 235 15.80 13.20 28.56
CA ALA A 235 15.27 12.56 27.36
C ALA A 235 13.73 12.48 27.39
N ILE A 236 13.15 12.13 28.53
CA ILE A 236 11.69 12.13 28.73
C ILE A 236 11.15 13.55 28.62
N ALA A 237 11.76 14.52 29.31
CA ALA A 237 11.41 15.93 29.23
C ALA A 237 11.52 16.45 27.80
N ALA A 238 12.51 16.06 27.01
CA ALA A 238 12.59 16.44 25.59
C ALA A 238 11.40 15.90 24.78
N GLN A 239 10.96 14.67 25.06
CA GLN A 239 9.74 14.11 24.44
C GLN A 239 8.44 14.73 24.98
N LEU A 240 8.44 15.27 26.19
CA LEU A 240 7.29 15.98 26.78
C LEU A 240 7.25 17.46 26.38
N ALA A 241 8.42 18.08 26.23
CA ALA A 241 8.67 19.48 25.97
C ALA A 241 8.75 19.79 24.48
N ASN A 242 7.97 19.08 23.65
CA ASN A 242 7.72 19.46 22.26
C ASN A 242 6.92 20.78 22.20
N ARG A 243 7.66 21.85 22.55
CA ARG A 243 7.67 23.21 22.06
C ARG A 243 8.60 23.21 20.83
N PHE A 244 8.33 24.06 19.86
CA PHE A 244 8.68 23.81 18.45
C PHE A 244 10.04 24.38 18.05
N THR A 245 10.82 23.57 17.35
CA THR A 245 12.01 23.98 16.60
C THR A 245 11.83 23.65 15.11
N ASP A 246 12.24 24.56 14.25
CA ASP A 246 11.96 24.68 12.82
C ASP A 246 12.72 23.69 11.90
N ALA A 247 12.98 22.47 12.37
CA ALA A 247 13.91 21.53 11.71
C ALA A 247 13.53 21.16 10.26
N GLU A 248 12.28 21.36 9.81
CA GLU A 248 11.88 21.05 8.42
C GLU A 248 11.01 22.13 7.74
N GLY A 249 10.97 23.35 8.29
CA GLY A 249 10.48 24.53 7.56
C GLY A 249 9.05 24.45 7.00
N VAL A 250 8.09 23.84 7.69
CA VAL A 250 6.65 23.90 7.37
C VAL A 250 5.84 24.17 8.64
N ILE A 251 5.03 25.23 8.65
CA ILE A 251 4.18 25.62 9.81
C ILE A 251 2.72 25.59 9.36
N CYS A 252 1.81 24.85 10.00
CA CYS A 252 0.41 24.66 9.56
C CYS A 252 -0.63 25.12 10.60
N PHE A 253 -1.69 25.84 10.18
CA PHE A 253 -2.84 26.21 11.03
C PHE A 253 -4.17 26.13 10.27
N GLU A 254 -5.28 25.75 10.91
CA GLU A 254 -6.66 25.75 10.35
C GLU A 254 -7.54 26.78 11.10
N ALA A 255 -8.33 27.60 10.38
CA ALA A 255 -9.13 28.66 10.99
C ALA A 255 -10.46 28.98 10.25
N GLU A 256 -11.59 28.89 10.97
CA GLU A 256 -12.89 29.34 10.45
C GLU A 256 -13.27 30.74 10.97
N ASN A 257 -13.78 31.63 10.10
CA ASN A 257 -14.36 32.92 10.49
C ASN A 257 -15.84 32.99 10.06
N PHE A 258 -16.73 33.20 11.03
CA PHE A 258 -18.12 33.59 10.79
C PHE A 258 -18.29 35.05 11.19
N SER A 259 -19.05 35.81 10.39
CA SER A 259 -19.32 37.26 10.45
C SER A 259 -19.33 37.91 11.86
N ARG A 260 -19.19 39.25 11.92
CA ARG A 260 -19.05 40.20 13.07
C ARG A 260 -19.63 39.85 14.47
N GLN A 261 -20.47 38.82 14.63
CA GLN A 261 -21.08 38.37 15.87
C GLN A 261 -20.68 36.94 16.31
N SER A 262 -19.76 36.27 15.62
CA SER A 262 -19.36 34.90 15.93
C SER A 262 -17.90 34.87 16.40
N GLY A 263 -17.66 34.44 17.63
CA GLY A 263 -16.31 34.17 18.10
C GLY A 263 -15.67 32.98 17.36
N TRP A 264 -14.34 32.94 17.34
CA TRP A 264 -13.57 31.84 16.76
C TRP A 264 -13.91 30.50 17.42
N ARG A 265 -14.02 29.41 16.64
CA ARG A 265 -14.19 28.05 17.15
C ARG A 265 -13.02 27.18 16.67
N ARG A 266 -12.32 26.54 17.62
CA ARG A 266 -11.24 25.58 17.36
C ARG A 266 -11.82 24.20 17.05
N THR A 267 -11.31 23.55 16.01
CA THR A 267 -11.49 22.11 15.78
C THR A 267 -10.15 21.43 16.06
N GLU A 268 -10.10 20.49 17.02
CA GLU A 268 -8.87 19.80 17.38
C GLU A 268 -8.61 18.60 16.45
N TYR A 269 -7.75 18.79 15.46
CA TYR A 269 -7.10 17.68 14.75
C TYR A 269 -5.59 17.85 14.85
N TYR A 270 -4.93 16.89 15.49
CA TYR A 270 -3.47 16.81 15.44
C TYR A 270 -3.07 16.37 14.03
N THR A 271 -2.23 17.14 13.36
CA THR A 271 -1.24 16.70 12.35
C THR A 271 0.12 17.31 12.74
N GLY A 272 1.22 16.91 12.09
CA GLY A 272 2.59 17.06 12.59
C GLY A 272 2.92 18.38 13.31
N LEU A 273 3.60 18.24 14.46
CA LEU A 273 4.27 19.30 15.22
C LEU A 273 3.39 20.55 15.57
N GLY A 274 2.57 20.49 16.64
CA GLY A 274 1.71 21.61 17.09
C GLY A 274 2.13 22.36 18.37
N MET A 275 2.34 23.69 18.26
CA MET A 275 2.64 24.65 19.34
C MET A 275 1.58 24.71 20.45
N SER A 276 2.01 25.09 21.66
CA SER A 276 1.15 25.47 22.79
C SER A 276 0.69 26.93 22.66
N ALA A 277 -0.61 27.21 22.80
CA ALA A 277 -1.11 28.57 22.97
C ALA A 277 -1.53 28.82 24.43
N PRO A 278 -1.01 29.86 25.12
CA PRO A 278 -1.74 30.50 26.19
C PRO A 278 -2.74 31.50 25.57
N ALA A 279 -4.04 31.25 25.81
CA ALA A 279 -5.13 32.21 25.69
C ALA A 279 -5.26 33.00 24.36
N LEU A 280 -5.93 32.41 23.36
CA LEU A 280 -6.61 33.18 22.30
C LEU A 280 -7.95 33.69 22.84
N ALA A 281 -7.89 34.77 23.60
CA ALA A 281 -9.07 35.56 23.95
C ALA A 281 -8.96 36.95 23.29
N GLU A 282 -10.04 37.33 22.60
CA GLU A 282 -10.42 38.67 22.11
C GLU A 282 -10.12 39.08 20.66
N ALA A 283 -11.20 38.98 19.87
CA ALA A 283 -11.88 40.05 19.11
C ALA A 283 -11.16 40.87 17.99
N ALA A 284 -11.78 40.77 16.81
CA ALA A 284 -12.08 41.84 15.84
C ALA A 284 -11.01 42.39 14.88
N ALA A 285 -9.72 42.02 14.93
CA ALA A 285 -8.69 42.71 14.14
C ALA A 285 -7.82 41.86 13.16
N GLY A 286 -7.91 40.53 13.18
CA GLY A 286 -7.11 39.62 12.32
C GLY A 286 -6.81 38.29 13.02
N LEU A 287 -6.20 37.34 12.31
CA LEU A 287 -5.67 36.08 12.86
C LEU A 287 -4.20 36.31 13.22
N GLU A 288 -3.83 36.20 14.50
CA GLU A 288 -2.44 36.37 14.98
C GLU A 288 -1.90 35.08 15.59
N PHE A 289 -0.63 34.76 15.36
CA PHE A 289 0.05 33.63 15.99
C PHE A 289 1.55 33.89 16.19
N ASP A 290 2.06 33.43 17.33
CA ASP A 290 3.48 33.48 17.68
C ASP A 290 4.24 32.32 17.01
N LEU A 291 5.44 32.62 16.53
CA LEU A 291 6.34 31.77 15.76
C LEU A 291 7.73 31.83 16.39
N THR A 292 8.36 30.67 16.62
CA THR A 292 9.79 30.61 16.95
C THR A 292 10.57 30.22 15.71
N VAL A 293 11.45 31.10 15.24
CA VAL A 293 12.31 30.87 14.07
C VAL A 293 13.71 30.58 14.57
N ALA A 294 14.26 29.41 14.28
CA ALA A 294 15.63 29.06 14.68
C ALA A 294 16.64 29.32 13.55
N THR A 295 16.20 29.26 12.29
CA THR A 295 17.02 29.53 11.12
C THR A 295 16.51 30.76 10.35
N PRO A 296 17.31 31.83 10.24
CA PRO A 296 16.93 33.00 9.44
C PRO A 296 16.71 32.65 7.97
N GLY A 297 15.85 33.40 7.29
CA GLY A 297 15.65 33.22 5.86
C GLY A 297 14.31 33.72 5.34
N ARG A 298 14.04 33.36 4.08
CA ARG A 298 12.81 33.72 3.35
C ARG A 298 11.85 32.55 3.35
N TYR A 299 10.60 32.82 3.71
CA TYR A 299 9.53 31.85 3.89
C TYR A 299 8.29 32.29 3.09
N PRO A 300 8.11 31.77 1.87
CA PRO A 300 6.83 31.78 1.17
C PRO A 300 5.64 31.40 2.06
N VAL A 301 4.56 32.18 1.94
CA VAL A 301 3.27 32.01 2.62
C VAL A 301 2.28 31.41 1.63
N HIS A 302 1.74 30.24 1.94
CA HIS A 302 0.69 29.58 1.18
C HIS A 302 -0.58 29.51 2.03
N LEU A 303 -1.73 29.85 1.45
CA LEU A 303 -3.03 29.77 2.13
C LEU A 303 -3.95 28.80 1.39
N LEU A 304 -4.59 27.86 2.07
CA LEU A 304 -5.63 26.97 1.56
C LEU A 304 -7.00 27.50 2.02
N GLY A 305 -8.00 27.56 1.13
CA GLY A 305 -9.34 28.09 1.45
C GLY A 305 -10.37 27.92 0.34
N ASN A 306 -11.67 27.81 0.69
CA ASN A 306 -12.84 27.63 -0.21
C ASN A 306 -13.79 28.87 -0.32
N ARG A 307 -14.64 28.85 -1.37
CA ARG A 307 -15.51 29.86 -2.01
C ARG A 307 -16.63 30.54 -1.17
N ARG A 308 -17.09 31.68 -1.69
CA ARG A 308 -18.37 32.38 -1.38
C ARG A 308 -19.61 31.47 -1.28
N ARG A 309 -20.38 31.65 -0.21
CA ARG A 309 -21.81 32.03 -0.33
C ARG A 309 -21.94 33.51 0.05
N ASN A 310 -22.35 34.37 -0.88
CA ASN A 310 -22.83 35.75 -0.66
C ASN A 310 -21.88 36.85 -0.09
N THR A 311 -20.55 36.76 -0.22
CA THR A 311 -19.63 37.83 0.29
C THR A 311 -19.10 38.74 -0.85
N PRO A 312 -19.14 40.09 -0.80
CA PRO A 312 -18.67 40.99 -1.88
C PRO A 312 -17.20 40.82 -2.34
N VAL A 313 -16.84 41.24 -3.56
CA VAL A 313 -15.52 40.96 -4.23
C VAL A 313 -14.33 41.53 -3.44
N ALA A 314 -14.57 42.59 -2.65
CA ALA A 314 -13.58 43.19 -1.76
C ALA A 314 -13.12 42.27 -0.60
N SER A 315 -13.76 41.12 -0.36
CA SER A 315 -13.46 40.20 0.74
C SER A 315 -12.44 39.08 0.41
N ASN A 316 -11.95 39.01 -0.83
CA ASN A 316 -11.02 37.96 -1.25
C ASN A 316 -9.53 38.29 -1.02
N LEU A 317 -9.24 39.35 -0.26
CA LEU A 317 -7.88 39.85 0.00
C LEU A 317 -7.48 39.62 1.46
N VAL A 318 -6.26 39.13 1.67
CA VAL A 318 -5.65 38.95 3.01
C VAL A 318 -4.32 39.67 3.06
N GLU A 319 -4.16 40.58 4.01
CA GLU A 319 -2.89 41.18 4.38
C GLU A 319 -2.09 40.24 5.26
N VAL A 320 -0.83 40.02 4.92
CA VAL A 320 0.14 39.31 5.76
C VAL A 320 1.03 40.35 6.44
N GLN A 321 1.10 40.31 7.76
CA GLN A 321 1.88 41.23 8.60
C GLN A 321 2.77 40.42 9.55
N LEU A 322 3.92 40.97 9.93
CA LEU A 322 4.87 40.34 10.84
C LEU A 322 5.42 41.36 11.85
N ALA A 323 5.60 40.95 13.10
CA ALA A 323 6.34 41.67 14.14
C ALA A 323 7.32 40.70 14.83
N PRO A 324 8.42 41.16 15.46
CA PRO A 324 9.01 40.44 16.59
C PRO A 324 8.00 40.37 17.75
N VAL A 325 8.04 39.33 18.59
CA VAL A 325 7.16 39.27 19.77
C VAL A 325 7.46 40.47 20.69
N GLY A 326 6.43 41.25 21.01
CA GLY A 326 6.53 42.50 21.78
C GLY A 326 6.87 43.76 20.96
N GLY A 327 7.00 43.65 19.63
CA GLY A 327 7.20 44.78 18.71
C GLY A 327 5.96 45.11 17.87
N ASP A 328 6.08 46.14 17.02
CA ASP A 328 5.00 46.60 16.14
C ASP A 328 4.91 45.78 14.84
N PHE A 329 3.68 45.50 14.39
CA PHE A 329 3.43 44.82 13.11
C PHE A 329 3.78 45.69 11.92
N ARG A 330 4.54 45.11 10.98
CA ARG A 330 4.73 45.66 9.62
C ARG A 330 4.03 44.78 8.58
N ARG A 331 3.45 45.41 7.57
CA ARG A 331 2.88 44.70 6.42
C ARG A 331 3.98 44.09 5.55
N VAL A 332 3.86 42.79 5.27
CA VAL A 332 4.79 42.00 4.45
C VAL A 332 4.27 41.82 3.02
N GLY A 333 2.95 41.69 2.85
CA GLY A 333 2.35 41.55 1.52
C GLY A 333 0.84 41.33 1.57
N GLN A 334 0.24 41.06 0.42
CA GLN A 334 -1.18 40.72 0.28
C GLN A 334 -1.38 39.52 -0.68
N LEU A 335 -2.26 38.60 -0.29
CA LEU A 335 -2.67 37.43 -1.07
C LEU A 335 -4.13 37.56 -1.51
N ARG A 336 -4.46 36.97 -2.66
CA ARG A 336 -5.83 36.94 -3.21
C ARG A 336 -6.33 35.50 -3.37
N PHE A 337 -7.43 35.13 -2.72
CA PHE A 337 -8.01 33.79 -2.85
C PHE A 337 -8.53 33.50 -4.26
N HIS A 338 -8.49 32.23 -4.65
CA HIS A 338 -9.08 31.73 -5.89
C HIS A 338 -10.62 31.72 -5.83
N GLU A 339 -11.29 32.10 -6.93
CA GLU A 339 -12.77 32.13 -7.03
C GLU A 339 -13.43 30.74 -7.29
N LEU A 340 -12.66 29.67 -7.18
CA LEU A 340 -13.05 28.30 -7.57
C LEU A 340 -13.96 27.63 -6.52
N ASN A 341 -14.77 26.66 -6.96
CA ASN A 341 -15.70 25.85 -6.15
C ASN A 341 -15.03 24.76 -5.29
N ALA A 342 -13.71 24.72 -5.26
CA ALA A 342 -12.91 23.69 -4.60
C ALA A 342 -11.76 24.34 -3.82
N PRO A 343 -11.30 23.76 -2.69
CA PRO A 343 -10.16 24.26 -1.93
C PRO A 343 -8.93 24.34 -2.83
N ALA A 344 -8.31 25.52 -2.91
CA ALA A 344 -7.10 25.73 -3.69
C ALA A 344 -6.08 26.53 -2.88
N TRP A 345 -4.81 26.15 -3.01
CA TRP A 345 -3.72 26.93 -2.42
C TRP A 345 -3.54 28.25 -3.18
N THR A 346 -3.41 29.33 -2.43
CA THR A 346 -3.25 30.70 -2.94
C THR A 346 -1.78 31.03 -3.11
N GLU A 347 -1.38 31.39 -4.33
CA GLU A 347 0.00 31.75 -4.70
C GLU A 347 0.06 33.01 -5.58
N VAL A 348 -1.05 33.75 -5.65
CA VAL A 348 -1.16 34.97 -6.47
C VAL A 348 -1.18 36.16 -5.53
N ARG A 349 -0.29 37.11 -5.82
CA ARG A 349 -0.25 38.40 -5.12
C ARG A 349 -1.49 39.21 -5.48
N ALA A 350 -1.89 40.15 -4.61
CA ALA A 350 -3.09 40.94 -4.84
C ALA A 350 -3.10 41.75 -6.17
N ASP A 351 -1.92 42.07 -6.70
CA ASP A 351 -1.66 42.74 -7.99
C ASP A 351 -1.78 41.82 -9.21
N GLY A 352 -1.93 40.50 -9.02
CA GLY A 352 -2.08 39.52 -10.09
C GLY A 352 -0.79 38.81 -10.49
N GLU A 353 0.36 39.17 -9.91
CA GLU A 353 1.64 38.53 -10.21
C GLU A 353 1.75 37.14 -9.55
N PRO A 354 2.28 36.12 -10.27
CA PRO A 354 2.53 34.79 -9.72
C PRO A 354 3.71 34.80 -8.73
N GLY A 355 3.62 34.03 -7.64
CA GLY A 355 4.74 33.80 -6.71
C GLY A 355 4.48 34.09 -5.22
N GLY A 356 3.24 34.40 -4.82
CA GLY A 356 2.82 34.52 -3.42
C GLY A 356 3.47 35.66 -2.62
N VAL A 357 3.23 35.66 -1.30
CA VAL A 357 3.87 36.57 -0.34
C VAL A 357 4.99 35.81 0.36
N VAL A 358 6.16 36.43 0.50
CA VAL A 358 7.31 35.83 1.19
C VAL A 358 7.63 36.65 2.43
N VAL A 359 7.70 35.99 3.58
CA VAL A 359 8.10 36.59 4.85
C VAL A 359 9.59 36.39 5.06
N GLU A 360 10.32 37.43 5.44
CA GLU A 360 11.74 37.36 5.75
C GLU A 360 11.98 37.49 7.24
N PHE A 361 12.66 36.50 7.80
CA PHE A 361 13.11 36.47 9.19
C PHE A 361 14.62 36.71 9.22
N PRO A 362 15.07 37.91 9.65
CA PRO A 362 16.48 38.29 9.55
C PRO A 362 17.38 37.63 10.61
N ALA A 363 16.81 37.11 11.69
CA ALA A 363 17.56 36.48 12.78
C ALA A 363 16.72 35.34 13.41
N PRO A 364 17.35 34.41 14.15
CA PRO A 364 16.62 33.51 15.01
C PRO A 364 15.92 34.30 16.11
N GLY A 365 14.71 33.90 16.49
CA GLY A 365 13.96 34.58 17.55
C GLY A 365 12.47 34.31 17.50
N GLU A 366 11.75 34.98 18.38
CA GLU A 366 10.29 34.92 18.44
C GLU A 366 9.68 36.04 17.60
N TYR A 367 8.76 35.67 16.73
CA TYR A 367 8.02 36.54 15.83
C TYR A 367 6.53 36.30 15.98
N ARG A 368 5.72 37.27 15.58
CA ARG A 368 4.26 37.18 15.51
C ARG A 368 3.82 37.45 14.08
N LEU A 369 3.10 36.52 13.47
CA LEU A 369 2.46 36.72 12.18
C LEU A 369 1.00 37.10 12.37
N ARG A 370 0.50 38.02 11.54
CA ARG A 370 -0.90 38.41 11.50
C ARG A 370 -1.46 38.35 10.08
N LEU A 371 -2.66 37.78 9.94
CA LEU A 371 -3.46 37.79 8.72
C LEU A 371 -4.71 38.66 8.92
N ALA A 372 -4.89 39.71 8.12
CA ALA A 372 -5.98 40.68 8.30
C ALA A 372 -6.70 41.01 6.99
N ALA A 373 -7.99 41.35 7.07
CA ALA A 373 -8.75 41.84 5.92
C ALA A 373 -8.59 43.37 5.78
N PRO A 374 -8.38 43.94 4.57
CA PRO A 374 -8.10 45.37 4.38
C PRO A 374 -9.21 46.36 4.78
N ALA A 375 -10.46 45.91 4.97
CA ALA A 375 -11.62 46.81 5.15
C ALA A 375 -12.64 46.33 6.21
N GLY A 376 -12.20 45.58 7.23
CA GLY A 376 -13.07 45.13 8.33
C GLY A 376 -14.12 44.07 7.93
N GLY A 377 -13.87 43.36 6.83
CA GLY A 377 -14.57 42.12 6.44
C GLY A 377 -13.91 40.86 7.03
N GLY A 378 -14.57 39.71 6.94
CA GLY A 378 -14.00 38.41 7.34
C GLY A 378 -13.48 37.61 6.15
N PHE A 379 -12.60 36.65 6.40
CA PHE A 379 -12.06 35.70 5.43
C PHE A 379 -12.00 34.28 6.03
N TYR A 380 -12.04 33.26 5.19
CA TYR A 380 -11.98 31.85 5.60
C TYR A 380 -10.67 31.23 5.09
N VAL A 381 -9.92 30.55 5.96
CA VAL A 381 -8.66 29.88 5.63
C VAL A 381 -8.64 28.49 6.27
N ASP A 382 -8.78 27.47 5.44
CA ASP A 382 -8.61 26.07 5.84
C ASP A 382 -7.18 25.81 6.33
N LYS A 383 -6.17 26.43 5.70
CA LYS A 383 -4.77 26.20 6.07
C LYS A 383 -3.84 27.37 5.81
N VAL A 384 -2.93 27.68 6.74
CA VAL A 384 -1.79 28.59 6.52
C VAL A 384 -0.50 27.79 6.51
N VAL A 385 0.39 28.00 5.53
CA VAL A 385 1.71 27.36 5.43
C VAL A 385 2.83 28.37 5.19
N LEU A 386 3.89 28.28 6.00
CA LEU A 386 5.17 28.98 5.78
C LEU A 386 6.25 27.97 5.38
N SER A 387 6.88 28.12 4.21
CA SER A 387 7.86 27.15 3.68
C SER A 387 9.17 27.79 3.22
N ARG A 388 10.34 27.20 3.53
CA ARG A 388 11.65 27.69 3.03
C ARG A 388 11.98 27.29 1.60
N THR A 389 11.39 26.19 1.11
CA THR A 389 11.76 25.56 -0.17
C THR A 389 10.92 26.07 -1.35
N ASN A 390 10.02 27.03 -1.10
CA ASN A 390 9.01 27.48 -2.07
C ASN A 390 8.10 26.35 -2.56
N HIS A 391 8.11 25.21 -1.86
CA HIS A 391 7.36 24.02 -2.23
C HIS A 391 5.98 24.07 -1.59
N ARG A 392 4.96 23.98 -2.44
CA ARG A 392 3.55 23.88 -2.04
C ARG A 392 3.27 22.48 -1.46
N PRO A 393 2.56 22.36 -0.33
CA PRO A 393 2.11 21.06 0.16
C PRO A 393 1.13 20.39 -0.83
N GLU A 394 1.26 19.07 -1.04
CA GLU A 394 0.25 18.27 -1.75
C GLU A 394 -0.95 17.98 -0.82
N GLY A 395 -2.18 18.06 -1.34
CA GLY A 395 -3.43 17.79 -0.60
C GLY A 395 -4.27 19.03 -0.24
N CYS A 396 -5.53 18.78 0.14
CA CYS A 396 -6.58 19.77 0.38
C CYS A 396 -7.12 19.78 1.83
N GLY A 397 -6.52 19.06 2.78
CA GLY A 397 -6.97 19.07 4.19
C GLY A 397 -5.91 18.69 5.24
N PRO A 398 -6.22 18.86 6.55
CA PRO A 398 -5.32 18.50 7.64
C PRO A 398 -4.94 17.02 7.64
N GLU A 399 -5.91 16.11 7.42
CA GLU A 399 -5.67 14.65 7.38
C GLU A 399 -4.80 14.22 6.19
N GLU A 400 -4.93 14.90 5.05
CA GLU A 400 -4.14 14.62 3.84
C GLU A 400 -2.70 15.13 3.93
N THR A 401 -2.38 16.01 4.89
CA THR A 401 -1.00 16.45 5.13
C THR A 401 -0.22 15.49 6.05
N ARG A 402 -0.91 14.47 6.60
CA ARG A 402 -0.27 13.42 7.39
C ARG A 402 0.06 12.25 6.48
N LEU A 403 1.24 12.29 5.86
CA LEU A 403 2.02 11.10 5.45
C LEU A 403 3.40 11.48 4.89
N ALA A 404 3.98 12.59 5.35
CA ALA A 404 5.33 13.02 4.97
C ALA A 404 6.16 13.36 6.22
N THR A 405 6.67 12.34 6.92
CA THR A 405 7.86 12.43 7.80
C THR A 405 8.54 11.04 7.90
N GLN A 406 8.97 10.56 6.72
CA GLN A 406 10.17 9.74 6.43
C GLN A 406 10.30 8.22 6.78
N PRO A 407 11.07 7.42 5.98
CA PRO A 407 10.60 6.14 5.42
C PRO A 407 11.54 4.92 5.61
N LEU A 408 11.09 3.75 5.12
CA LEU A 408 11.89 2.82 4.30
C LEU A 408 11.08 2.64 2.99
N THR A 409 11.44 3.13 1.81
CA THR A 409 12.70 3.70 1.29
C THR A 409 12.41 4.62 0.09
N GLY A 410 12.97 5.84 0.09
CA GLY A 410 12.94 6.76 -1.06
C GLY A 410 11.72 7.71 -1.12
N GLU A 411 11.88 8.82 -1.84
CA GLU A 411 10.78 9.70 -2.25
C GLU A 411 9.65 8.85 -2.88
N GLY A 412 8.44 8.91 -2.31
CA GLY A 412 7.22 8.36 -2.94
C GLY A 412 6.60 7.09 -2.32
N PHE A 413 7.21 6.38 -1.36
CA PHE A 413 6.61 5.19 -0.74
C PHE A 413 5.13 5.37 -0.32
N ASP A 414 4.25 4.47 -0.77
CA ASP A 414 2.81 4.50 -0.45
C ASP A 414 2.41 3.24 0.34
N PRO A 415 2.14 3.37 1.67
CA PRO A 415 1.80 2.24 2.53
C PRO A 415 0.43 1.63 2.25
N LEU A 416 -0.43 2.33 1.51
CA LEU A 416 -1.77 1.85 1.20
C LEU A 416 -1.81 0.95 -0.03
N VAL A 417 -0.75 0.94 -0.85
CA VAL A 417 -0.68 0.01 -1.97
C VAL A 417 -0.51 -1.41 -1.40
N VAL A 418 -1.35 -2.33 -1.83
CA VAL A 418 -1.18 -3.77 -1.57
C VAL A 418 -0.97 -4.41 -2.94
N LEU A 419 -0.03 -5.34 -3.09
CA LEU A 419 0.09 -6.08 -4.34
C LEU A 419 -0.97 -7.19 -4.40
N PRO A 420 -1.60 -7.44 -5.55
CA PRO A 420 -2.32 -8.68 -5.78
C PRO A 420 -1.33 -9.86 -5.89
N PRO A 421 -1.80 -11.12 -5.87
CA PRO A 421 -1.00 -12.29 -6.22
C PRO A 421 -0.37 -12.14 -7.61
N ALA A 422 0.81 -12.71 -7.81
CA ALA A 422 1.57 -12.62 -9.05
C ALA A 422 0.75 -13.05 -10.28
N TRP A 423 -0.09 -14.09 -10.15
CA TRP A 423 -0.94 -14.58 -11.23
C TRP A 423 -1.95 -13.53 -11.75
N ALA A 424 -2.30 -12.52 -10.96
CA ALA A 424 -3.17 -11.43 -11.38
C ALA A 424 -2.55 -10.55 -12.49
N PHE A 425 -1.23 -10.60 -12.65
CA PHE A 425 -0.53 -9.93 -13.75
C PHE A 425 -0.50 -10.79 -15.03
N GLY A 426 -1.14 -11.97 -15.04
CA GLY A 426 -1.35 -12.81 -16.20
C GLY A 426 -2.51 -12.35 -17.09
N VAL A 427 -3.28 -13.30 -17.62
CA VAL A 427 -4.49 -13.04 -18.43
C VAL A 427 -5.72 -13.62 -17.77
N LEU A 428 -6.67 -12.75 -17.41
CA LEU A 428 -7.89 -13.09 -16.70
C LEU A 428 -9.07 -13.08 -17.67
N TYR A 429 -9.94 -14.08 -17.57
CA TYR A 429 -11.18 -14.17 -18.35
C TYR A 429 -12.40 -14.20 -17.43
N GLY A 430 -13.51 -13.65 -17.89
CA GLY A 430 -14.82 -13.81 -17.29
C GLY A 430 -15.83 -14.36 -18.29
N GLY A 431 -16.90 -15.00 -17.81
CA GLY A 431 -17.92 -15.55 -18.69
C GLY A 431 -19.32 -15.64 -18.10
N TYR A 432 -20.29 -15.48 -19.00
CA TYR A 432 -21.67 -15.91 -18.83
C TYR A 432 -21.81 -17.31 -19.42
N THR A 433 -21.39 -18.31 -18.66
CA THR A 433 -21.27 -19.71 -19.11
C THR A 433 -21.86 -20.65 -18.07
N ASP A 434 -22.41 -21.78 -18.51
CA ASP A 434 -22.67 -22.90 -17.59
C ASP A 434 -21.37 -23.70 -17.31
N GLN A 435 -21.46 -24.75 -16.50
CA GLN A 435 -20.32 -25.59 -16.17
C GLN A 435 -19.63 -26.21 -17.39
N ALA A 436 -20.39 -26.74 -18.35
CA ALA A 436 -19.83 -27.39 -19.54
C ALA A 436 -19.18 -26.36 -20.48
N GLN A 437 -19.88 -25.24 -20.72
CA GLN A 437 -19.39 -24.13 -21.52
C GLN A 437 -18.13 -23.49 -20.94
N THR A 438 -18.02 -23.39 -19.62
CA THR A 438 -16.82 -22.88 -18.94
C THR A 438 -15.62 -23.75 -19.28
N LEU A 439 -15.75 -25.07 -19.09
CA LEU A 439 -14.68 -26.03 -19.35
C LEU A 439 -14.31 -26.07 -20.83
N GLU A 440 -15.32 -26.11 -21.72
CA GLU A 440 -15.10 -26.11 -23.16
C GLU A 440 -14.40 -24.82 -23.62
N THR A 441 -14.80 -23.67 -23.09
CA THR A 441 -14.18 -22.38 -23.40
C THR A 441 -12.71 -22.37 -22.99
N VAL A 442 -12.42 -22.79 -21.76
CA VAL A 442 -11.05 -22.86 -21.24
C VAL A 442 -10.21 -23.82 -22.09
N ASP A 443 -10.72 -25.02 -22.37
CA ASP A 443 -10.00 -26.00 -23.18
C ASP A 443 -9.76 -25.50 -24.61
N ARG A 444 -10.73 -24.79 -25.20
CA ARG A 444 -10.59 -24.16 -26.52
C ARG A 444 -9.52 -23.07 -26.53
N LEU A 445 -9.48 -22.20 -25.51
CA LEU A 445 -8.46 -21.16 -25.38
C LEU A 445 -7.06 -21.79 -25.25
N LEU A 446 -6.91 -22.77 -24.36
CA LEU A 446 -5.64 -23.47 -24.15
C LEU A 446 -5.19 -24.25 -25.40
N ALA A 447 -6.10 -24.96 -26.06
CA ALA A 447 -5.80 -25.70 -27.30
C ALA A 447 -5.41 -24.74 -28.44
N ALA A 448 -6.04 -23.57 -28.50
CA ALA A 448 -5.66 -22.51 -29.41
C ALA A 448 -4.42 -21.73 -28.93
N GLY A 449 -3.72 -22.14 -27.87
CA GLY A 449 -2.47 -21.55 -27.38
C GLY A 449 -2.60 -20.16 -26.74
N PHE A 450 -3.79 -19.79 -26.26
CA PHE A 450 -4.01 -18.58 -25.49
C PHE A 450 -3.81 -18.85 -23.99
N PRO A 451 -3.10 -17.98 -23.26
CA PRO A 451 -2.90 -18.14 -21.84
C PRO A 451 -4.18 -17.87 -21.05
N VAL A 452 -4.36 -18.58 -19.94
CA VAL A 452 -5.47 -18.36 -18.99
C VAL A 452 -4.90 -18.56 -17.58
N ASP A 453 -4.81 -17.48 -16.81
CA ASP A 453 -4.36 -17.51 -15.41
C ASP A 453 -5.54 -17.63 -14.44
N ALA A 454 -6.65 -16.97 -14.77
CA ALA A 454 -7.88 -17.04 -13.97
C ALA A 454 -9.12 -16.99 -14.85
N TYR A 455 -10.19 -17.65 -14.39
CA TYR A 455 -11.50 -17.61 -15.01
C TYR A 455 -12.58 -17.36 -13.94
N TRP A 456 -13.44 -16.36 -14.15
CA TRP A 456 -14.52 -16.06 -13.21
C TRP A 456 -15.92 -16.18 -13.84
N LEU A 457 -16.87 -16.61 -13.01
CA LEU A 457 -18.26 -16.87 -13.39
C LEU A 457 -19.16 -15.70 -13.01
N ASP A 458 -19.89 -15.14 -13.97
CA ASP A 458 -20.83 -14.05 -13.71
C ASP A 458 -22.18 -14.58 -13.18
N SER A 459 -22.79 -15.51 -13.91
CA SER A 459 -24.11 -16.08 -13.60
C SER A 459 -23.99 -17.38 -12.82
N TRP A 460 -23.93 -17.32 -11.49
CA TRP A 460 -23.75 -18.54 -10.67
C TRP A 460 -24.61 -18.55 -9.38
N PHE A 461 -24.82 -17.38 -8.77
CA PHE A 461 -25.80 -17.19 -7.69
C PHE A 461 -27.19 -16.80 -8.19
N TRP A 462 -27.30 -16.37 -9.43
CA TRP A 462 -28.56 -15.99 -10.04
C TRP A 462 -28.77 -16.83 -11.29
N ASP A 463 -30.03 -17.03 -11.67
CA ASP A 463 -30.44 -18.01 -12.69
C ASP A 463 -29.68 -17.80 -14.02
N PHE A 464 -28.86 -18.79 -14.41
CA PHE A 464 -28.09 -18.74 -15.66
C PHE A 464 -28.98 -18.54 -16.88
N ALA A 465 -30.18 -19.12 -16.89
CA ALA A 465 -31.13 -19.02 -17.99
C ALA A 465 -31.58 -17.56 -18.23
N ASP A 466 -31.46 -16.69 -17.23
CA ASP A 466 -31.90 -15.30 -17.28
C ASP A 466 -30.85 -14.34 -17.87
N GLN A 467 -29.59 -14.78 -18.02
CA GLN A 467 -28.48 -13.98 -18.60
C GLN A 467 -28.37 -12.53 -18.07
N GLY A 468 -28.74 -12.31 -16.82
CA GLY A 468 -28.49 -11.10 -16.04
C GLY A 468 -29.75 -10.27 -15.83
N ARG A 469 -30.88 -10.70 -16.39
CA ARG A 469 -32.01 -9.80 -16.67
C ARG A 469 -33.06 -9.68 -15.56
N GLY A 470 -32.90 -10.42 -14.45
CA GLY A 470 -33.62 -10.35 -13.18
C GLY A 470 -35.18 -10.32 -13.21
N PRO A 471 -35.82 -10.42 -12.03
CA PRO A 471 -35.28 -10.94 -10.78
C PRO A 471 -35.61 -12.43 -10.65
N GLN A 472 -34.61 -13.31 -10.75
CA GLN A 472 -34.70 -14.66 -10.17
C GLN A 472 -33.37 -15.04 -9.50
N GLY A 473 -33.37 -15.10 -8.16
CA GLY A 473 -32.30 -15.74 -7.38
C GLY A 473 -31.11 -14.87 -6.95
N TYR A 474 -31.11 -13.55 -7.15
CA TYR A 474 -29.93 -12.70 -6.90
C TYR A 474 -29.39 -12.74 -5.47
N MET A 475 -28.14 -13.20 -5.30
CA MET A 475 -27.48 -13.36 -3.99
C MET A 475 -28.24 -14.29 -3.04
N ASN A 476 -28.77 -15.40 -3.56
CA ASN A 476 -29.35 -16.49 -2.76
C ASN A 476 -28.32 -17.30 -1.95
N PHE A 477 -27.02 -17.10 -2.23
CA PHE A 477 -25.90 -17.89 -1.71
C PHE A 477 -26.01 -19.41 -1.97
N GLN A 478 -26.67 -19.79 -3.07
CA GLN A 478 -26.83 -21.16 -3.53
C GLN A 478 -26.42 -21.23 -5.00
N GLU A 479 -25.57 -22.20 -5.36
CA GLU A 479 -25.24 -22.39 -6.77
C GLU A 479 -26.50 -22.73 -7.60
N ASP A 480 -26.59 -22.17 -8.81
CA ASP A 480 -27.55 -22.64 -9.81
C ASP A 480 -27.17 -24.06 -10.24
N ARG A 481 -27.73 -25.06 -9.57
CA ARG A 481 -27.45 -26.48 -9.84
C ARG A 481 -27.91 -26.96 -11.21
N SER A 482 -28.72 -26.17 -11.92
CA SER A 482 -29.11 -26.50 -13.31
C SER A 482 -27.96 -26.22 -14.27
N ALA A 483 -27.27 -25.08 -14.10
CA ALA A 483 -26.11 -24.70 -14.89
C ALA A 483 -24.79 -25.28 -14.34
N TYR A 484 -24.70 -25.46 -13.03
CA TYR A 484 -23.52 -25.97 -12.32
C TYR A 484 -23.87 -27.18 -11.44
N PRO A 485 -24.20 -28.33 -12.06
CA PRO A 485 -24.60 -29.53 -11.33
C PRO A 485 -23.50 -30.05 -10.38
N ASP A 486 -22.22 -29.74 -10.64
CA ASP A 486 -21.09 -30.07 -9.77
C ASP A 486 -20.01 -28.97 -9.80
N VAL A 487 -20.29 -27.86 -9.10
CA VAL A 487 -19.34 -26.73 -8.98
C VAL A 487 -18.00 -27.13 -8.34
N ALA A 488 -17.99 -28.15 -7.47
CA ALA A 488 -16.76 -28.64 -6.87
C ALA A 488 -15.87 -29.32 -7.92
N MET A 489 -16.47 -30.11 -8.82
CA MET A 489 -15.75 -30.67 -9.97
C MET A 489 -15.26 -29.57 -10.91
N LEU A 490 -16.07 -28.55 -11.19
CA LEU A 490 -15.67 -27.41 -12.02
C LEU A 490 -14.40 -26.74 -11.47
N PHE A 491 -14.42 -26.32 -10.20
CA PHE A 491 -13.27 -25.66 -9.58
C PHE A 491 -12.04 -26.56 -9.52
N ARG A 492 -12.18 -27.84 -9.16
CA ARG A 492 -11.06 -28.81 -9.22
C ARG A 492 -10.48 -28.95 -10.64
N GLN A 493 -11.31 -28.92 -11.68
CA GLN A 493 -10.83 -29.04 -13.06
C GLN A 493 -10.13 -27.78 -13.56
N LEU A 494 -10.52 -26.60 -13.09
CA LEU A 494 -9.78 -25.35 -13.32
C LEU A 494 -8.43 -25.38 -12.58
N GLU A 495 -8.43 -25.79 -11.31
CA GLU A 495 -7.22 -25.94 -10.49
C GLU A 495 -6.22 -26.91 -11.14
N GLN A 496 -6.68 -28.06 -11.65
CA GLN A 496 -5.84 -29.04 -12.37
C GLN A 496 -5.19 -28.46 -13.64
N ARG A 497 -5.76 -27.41 -14.23
CA ARG A 497 -5.20 -26.66 -15.37
C ARG A 497 -4.30 -25.49 -14.92
N GLY A 498 -4.18 -25.27 -13.61
CA GLY A 498 -3.48 -24.14 -13.01
C GLY A 498 -4.24 -22.82 -13.14
N ILE A 499 -5.57 -22.86 -13.25
CA ILE A 499 -6.43 -21.69 -13.46
C ILE A 499 -7.18 -21.37 -12.18
N LYS A 500 -7.13 -20.11 -11.74
CA LYS A 500 -7.81 -19.68 -10.52
C LYS A 500 -9.30 -19.48 -10.78
N ALA A 501 -10.13 -20.00 -9.89
CA ALA A 501 -11.57 -19.91 -10.02
C ALA A 501 -12.10 -18.68 -9.29
N GLY A 502 -12.84 -17.83 -10.01
CA GLY A 502 -13.48 -16.65 -9.45
C GLY A 502 -14.98 -16.64 -9.66
N VAL A 503 -15.66 -15.78 -8.92
CA VAL A 503 -17.11 -15.63 -9.04
C VAL A 503 -17.56 -14.19 -8.78
N TRP A 504 -18.65 -13.79 -9.43
CA TRP A 504 -19.27 -12.48 -9.27
C TRP A 504 -20.11 -12.41 -7.99
N VAL A 505 -20.02 -11.32 -7.21
CA VAL A 505 -20.85 -11.13 -6.01
C VAL A 505 -21.33 -9.70 -5.86
N TRP A 506 -22.43 -9.56 -5.14
CA TRP A 506 -23.07 -8.29 -4.84
C TRP A 506 -23.07 -7.94 -3.36
N ASP A 507 -23.30 -6.66 -3.04
CA ASP A 507 -23.41 -6.14 -1.68
C ASP A 507 -24.85 -6.13 -1.13
N CYS A 508 -25.82 -6.66 -1.89
CA CYS A 508 -27.23 -6.62 -1.53
C CYS A 508 -27.95 -7.95 -1.83
N ILE A 509 -29.08 -8.17 -1.16
CA ILE A 509 -29.94 -9.34 -1.37
C ILE A 509 -31.30 -8.85 -1.88
N LEU A 510 -31.71 -9.31 -3.07
CA LEU A 510 -33.09 -9.15 -3.52
C LEU A 510 -33.97 -10.14 -2.76
N ARG A 511 -35.13 -9.73 -2.26
CA ARG A 511 -36.00 -10.62 -1.49
C ARG A 511 -36.73 -11.66 -2.36
N GLU A 512 -37.14 -11.27 -3.55
CA GLU A 512 -37.93 -12.12 -4.46
C GLU A 512 -37.12 -13.36 -4.86
N LYS A 513 -37.67 -14.55 -4.54
CA LYS A 513 -37.02 -15.87 -4.67
C LYS A 513 -35.82 -16.13 -3.76
N ASN A 514 -35.52 -15.23 -2.84
CA ASN A 514 -34.47 -15.38 -1.83
C ASN A 514 -35.02 -15.13 -0.43
N GLU A 515 -36.32 -15.32 -0.21
CA GLU A 515 -37.03 -14.90 0.99
C GLU A 515 -36.39 -15.47 2.26
N ALA A 516 -35.93 -16.74 2.22
CA ALA A 516 -35.29 -17.39 3.36
C ALA A 516 -34.00 -16.69 3.79
N VAL A 517 -33.08 -16.41 2.86
CA VAL A 517 -31.81 -15.75 3.18
C VAL A 517 -32.00 -14.25 3.44
N PHE A 518 -32.93 -13.61 2.75
CA PHE A 518 -33.29 -12.23 3.03
C PHE A 518 -33.84 -12.08 4.45
N ASP A 519 -34.80 -12.92 4.83
CA ASP A 519 -35.42 -12.88 6.16
C ASP A 519 -34.40 -13.24 7.25
N GLU A 520 -33.44 -14.14 6.97
CA GLU A 520 -32.31 -14.43 7.86
C GLU A 520 -31.43 -13.19 8.12
N PHE A 521 -30.97 -12.51 7.07
CA PHE A 521 -30.19 -11.27 7.21
C PHE A 521 -30.99 -10.16 7.89
N HIS A 522 -32.28 -10.04 7.58
CA HIS A 522 -33.17 -9.07 8.22
C HIS A 522 -33.32 -9.34 9.72
N GLN A 523 -33.57 -10.58 10.13
CA GLN A 523 -33.68 -10.99 11.54
C GLN A 523 -32.36 -10.81 12.29
N ALA A 524 -31.23 -11.06 11.64
CA ALA A 524 -29.89 -10.81 12.18
C ALA A 524 -29.52 -9.32 12.28
N LYS A 525 -30.39 -8.41 11.81
CA LYS A 525 -30.10 -6.96 11.69
C LYS A 525 -28.83 -6.71 10.87
N ALA A 526 -28.64 -7.50 9.81
CA ALA A 526 -27.46 -7.48 8.97
C ALA A 526 -27.60 -6.55 7.74
N PHE A 527 -28.73 -5.86 7.59
CA PHE A 527 -28.93 -4.87 6.54
C PHE A 527 -28.72 -3.45 7.06
N LYS A 528 -27.98 -2.65 6.29
CA LYS A 528 -27.79 -1.21 6.49
C LYS A 528 -29.06 -0.45 6.17
N GLU A 529 -29.73 -0.89 5.11
CA GLU A 529 -31.04 -0.41 4.71
C GLU A 529 -31.81 -1.49 3.95
N VAL A 530 -33.15 -1.36 3.99
CA VAL A 530 -34.06 -2.14 3.15
C VAL A 530 -34.90 -1.14 2.36
N PHE A 531 -34.91 -1.29 1.05
CA PHE A 531 -35.55 -0.36 0.12
C PHE A 531 -36.22 -1.12 -1.03
N ILE A 532 -36.87 -0.36 -1.90
CA ILE A 532 -37.47 -0.88 -3.13
C ILE A 532 -36.50 -0.62 -4.28
N GLU A 533 -35.96 -1.68 -4.85
CA GLU A 533 -35.08 -1.62 -6.03
C GLU A 533 -35.91 -1.29 -7.28
N ARG A 534 -35.50 -0.22 -7.96
CA ARG A 534 -36.20 0.36 -9.12
C ARG A 534 -35.44 0.18 -10.42
N ASN A 535 -34.20 -0.31 -10.37
CA ASN A 535 -33.40 -0.58 -11.55
C ASN A 535 -34.07 -1.68 -12.38
N ARG A 536 -34.60 -1.30 -13.55
CA ARG A 536 -35.34 -2.18 -14.46
C ARG A 536 -34.51 -3.34 -15.03
N TRP A 537 -33.17 -3.26 -14.97
CA TRP A 537 -32.31 -4.35 -15.45
C TRP A 537 -32.33 -5.55 -14.53
N HIS A 538 -32.21 -5.33 -13.22
CA HIS A 538 -32.26 -6.39 -12.22
C HIS A 538 -33.68 -6.66 -11.73
N ASN A 539 -34.64 -5.92 -12.28
CA ASN A 539 -36.02 -5.91 -11.85
C ASN A 539 -37.00 -5.73 -13.03
N ARG A 540 -37.10 -6.77 -13.86
CA ARG A 540 -37.91 -6.76 -15.08
C ARG A 540 -39.42 -6.89 -14.84
N THR A 541 -39.82 -7.42 -13.68
CA THR A 541 -41.22 -7.68 -13.28
C THR A 541 -41.86 -6.55 -12.45
N GLY A 542 -41.07 -5.68 -11.80
CA GLY A 542 -41.53 -4.50 -11.05
C GLY A 542 -40.98 -4.43 -9.61
N LEU A 543 -41.06 -3.27 -8.94
CA LEU A 543 -40.57 -2.98 -7.57
C LEU A 543 -40.26 -4.19 -6.65
N THR A 544 -38.97 -4.58 -6.52
CA THR A 544 -38.51 -5.70 -5.69
C THR A 544 -37.90 -5.15 -4.40
N ILE A 545 -38.18 -5.80 -3.26
CA ILE A 545 -37.54 -5.43 -1.99
C ILE A 545 -36.07 -5.85 -2.04
N CYS A 546 -35.17 -4.95 -1.66
CA CYS A 546 -33.74 -5.17 -1.63
C CYS A 546 -33.17 -4.73 -0.28
N GLY A 547 -32.21 -5.49 0.24
CA GLY A 547 -31.50 -5.19 1.49
C GLY A 547 -30.02 -5.02 1.20
N ASN A 548 -29.47 -3.84 1.43
CA ASN A 548 -28.03 -3.60 1.36
C ASN A 548 -27.38 -4.15 2.63
N ILE A 549 -26.43 -5.08 2.49
CA ILE A 549 -25.75 -5.71 3.63
C ILE A 549 -24.88 -4.66 4.32
N ASP A 550 -24.90 -4.65 5.66
CA ASP A 550 -24.12 -3.72 6.46
C ASP A 550 -22.68 -4.21 6.66
N PHE A 551 -21.80 -3.94 5.69
CA PHE A 551 -20.39 -4.32 5.80
C PHE A 551 -19.58 -3.53 6.85
N ASP A 552 -20.18 -2.50 7.47
CA ASP A 552 -19.63 -1.82 8.64
C ASP A 552 -19.92 -2.59 9.95
N ASN A 553 -20.90 -3.51 9.94
CA ASN A 553 -21.28 -4.35 11.08
C ASN A 553 -20.54 -5.70 11.04
N PRO A 554 -19.63 -5.99 11.99
CA PRO A 554 -18.87 -7.24 12.02
C PRO A 554 -19.73 -8.51 12.05
N ALA A 555 -20.91 -8.47 12.68
CA ALA A 555 -21.82 -9.62 12.71
C ALA A 555 -22.46 -9.89 11.34
N ALA A 556 -22.79 -8.84 10.58
CA ALA A 556 -23.29 -8.96 9.22
C ALA A 556 -22.20 -9.49 8.28
N VAL A 557 -20.96 -9.01 8.42
CA VAL A 557 -19.80 -9.52 7.69
C VAL A 557 -19.58 -11.01 7.99
N ALA A 558 -19.61 -11.41 9.27
CA ALA A 558 -19.45 -12.82 9.66
C ALA A 558 -20.55 -13.71 9.04
N LEU A 559 -21.81 -13.25 9.07
CA LEU A 559 -22.92 -13.95 8.43
C LEU A 559 -22.71 -14.09 6.92
N TRP A 560 -22.40 -13.00 6.22
CA TRP A 560 -22.10 -13.00 4.79
C TRP A 560 -20.94 -13.95 4.43
N ARG A 561 -19.83 -13.89 5.18
CA ARG A 561 -18.67 -14.78 5.00
C ARG A 561 -19.05 -16.25 5.21
N SER A 562 -19.89 -16.55 6.21
CA SER A 562 -20.34 -17.93 6.46
C SER A 562 -21.14 -18.52 5.29
N LYS A 563 -21.85 -17.68 4.54
CA LYS A 563 -22.59 -18.11 3.33
C LYS A 563 -21.66 -18.37 2.15
N LEU A 564 -20.52 -17.70 2.07
CA LEU A 564 -19.52 -17.91 1.01
C LEU A 564 -18.53 -19.05 1.33
N ALA A 565 -18.27 -19.33 2.61
CA ALA A 565 -17.27 -20.32 3.03
C ALA A 565 -17.40 -21.70 2.35
N PRO A 566 -18.61 -22.29 2.16
CA PRO A 566 -18.75 -23.58 1.48
C PRO A 566 -18.27 -23.58 0.01
N PHE A 567 -18.18 -22.42 -0.65
CA PHE A 567 -17.65 -22.31 -2.01
C PHE A 567 -16.12 -22.28 -2.02
N PHE A 568 -15.51 -21.57 -1.07
CA PHE A 568 -14.07 -21.59 -0.86
C PHE A 568 -13.57 -22.98 -0.45
N GLU A 569 -14.31 -23.69 0.41
CA GLU A 569 -14.03 -25.09 0.75
C GLU A 569 -14.03 -26.03 -0.46
N ARG A 570 -14.80 -25.68 -1.50
CA ARG A 570 -14.91 -26.43 -2.76
C ARG A 570 -13.88 -26.01 -3.83
N GLY A 571 -13.06 -25.00 -3.57
CA GLY A 571 -11.99 -24.55 -4.47
C GLY A 571 -12.21 -23.20 -5.15
N LEU A 572 -13.13 -22.37 -4.64
CA LEU A 572 -13.18 -20.97 -5.04
C LEU A 572 -11.94 -20.22 -4.54
N ASP A 573 -11.36 -19.35 -5.37
CA ASP A 573 -10.16 -18.58 -5.00
C ASP A 573 -10.45 -17.09 -4.76
N PHE A 574 -11.31 -16.49 -5.58
CA PHE A 574 -11.48 -15.04 -5.54
C PHE A 574 -12.88 -14.53 -5.92
N LEU A 575 -13.10 -13.23 -5.68
CA LEU A 575 -14.38 -12.56 -5.90
C LEU A 575 -14.22 -11.39 -6.88
N LYS A 576 -15.14 -11.28 -7.84
CA LYS A 576 -15.41 -10.03 -8.56
C LYS A 576 -16.59 -9.34 -7.89
N ILE A 577 -16.38 -8.13 -7.35
CA ILE A 577 -17.40 -7.42 -6.58
C ILE A 577 -17.99 -6.25 -7.38
N ASP A 578 -19.30 -6.27 -7.61
CA ASP A 578 -20.00 -5.34 -8.52
C ASP A 578 -20.93 -4.35 -7.79
N ARG A 579 -21.45 -3.32 -8.50
CA ARG A 579 -22.25 -2.14 -8.03
C ARG A 579 -21.61 -1.25 -6.98
N SER A 580 -20.64 -1.74 -6.23
CA SER A 580 -20.03 -0.98 -5.17
C SER A 580 -18.50 -1.01 -5.24
N SER A 581 -17.90 0.12 -4.87
CA SER A 581 -16.48 0.25 -4.57
C SER A 581 -16.28 0.64 -3.12
N ASP A 582 -17.33 0.46 -2.31
CA ASP A 582 -17.36 0.77 -0.90
C ASP A 582 -16.20 0.08 -0.19
N ILE A 583 -15.59 0.81 0.73
CA ILE A 583 -14.39 0.38 1.43
C ILE A 583 -14.68 -0.79 2.37
N ALA A 584 -15.84 -0.79 3.04
CA ALA A 584 -16.20 -1.85 3.96
C ALA A 584 -16.51 -3.15 3.20
N PHE A 585 -17.21 -3.08 2.06
CA PHE A 585 -17.42 -4.24 1.20
C PHE A 585 -16.13 -4.76 0.57
N SER A 586 -15.30 -3.86 0.02
CA SER A 586 -13.98 -4.22 -0.53
C SER A 586 -13.11 -4.92 0.51
N ARG A 587 -13.11 -4.40 1.76
CA ARG A 587 -12.41 -5.02 2.90
C ARG A 587 -12.91 -6.42 3.17
N ALA A 588 -14.21 -6.58 3.38
CA ALA A 588 -14.82 -7.86 3.72
C ALA A 588 -14.55 -8.92 2.65
N ALA A 589 -14.66 -8.55 1.36
CA ALA A 589 -14.38 -9.43 0.25
C ALA A 589 -12.89 -9.79 0.15
N PHE A 590 -12.01 -8.79 0.27
CA PHE A 590 -10.57 -9.02 0.25
C PHE A 590 -10.12 -9.94 1.38
N GLU A 591 -10.51 -9.66 2.63
CA GLU A 591 -10.20 -10.49 3.80
C GLU A 591 -10.76 -11.91 3.66
N ALA A 592 -11.97 -12.07 3.12
CA ALA A 592 -12.54 -13.40 2.86
C ALA A 592 -11.68 -14.20 1.87
N THR A 593 -11.25 -13.59 0.76
CA THR A 593 -10.37 -14.26 -0.21
C THR A 593 -8.98 -14.51 0.35
N GLN A 594 -8.49 -13.62 1.22
CA GLN A 594 -7.21 -13.76 1.89
C GLN A 594 -7.17 -14.96 2.85
N GLU A 595 -8.25 -15.16 3.62
CA GLU A 595 -8.33 -16.23 4.61
C GLU A 595 -8.78 -17.57 4.00
N LEU A 596 -9.73 -17.54 3.07
CA LEU A 596 -10.41 -18.74 2.57
C LEU A 596 -9.96 -19.15 1.16
N GLY A 597 -9.43 -18.22 0.36
CA GLY A 597 -8.99 -18.46 -1.01
C GLY A 597 -7.64 -19.17 -1.03
N ARG A 598 -7.64 -20.46 -1.36
CA ARG A 598 -6.46 -21.35 -1.29
C ARG A 598 -5.31 -20.83 -2.15
N GLU A 599 -5.60 -20.47 -3.39
CA GLU A 599 -4.56 -20.03 -4.33
C GLU A 599 -4.21 -18.53 -4.21
N THR A 600 -4.82 -17.81 -3.27
CA THR A 600 -4.39 -16.44 -2.97
C THR A 600 -3.17 -16.39 -2.05
N GLY A 601 -2.79 -17.51 -1.42
CA GLY A 601 -1.58 -17.62 -0.60
C GLY A 601 -1.57 -16.71 0.64
N GLY A 602 -2.72 -16.22 1.09
CA GLY A 602 -2.80 -15.25 2.18
C GLY A 602 -2.58 -13.80 1.73
N ARG A 603 -2.45 -13.52 0.43
CA ARG A 603 -2.39 -12.15 -0.11
C ARG A 603 -3.78 -11.58 -0.41
N GLY A 604 -4.75 -12.43 -0.73
CA GLY A 604 -6.12 -12.03 -1.10
C GLY A 604 -6.21 -11.45 -2.50
N PHE A 605 -7.37 -11.59 -3.16
CA PHE A 605 -7.61 -11.00 -4.48
C PHE A 605 -9.08 -10.65 -4.65
N ILE A 606 -9.34 -9.41 -5.06
CA ILE A 606 -10.65 -9.02 -5.55
C ILE A 606 -10.47 -8.26 -6.87
N LEU A 607 -11.43 -8.42 -7.76
CA LEU A 607 -11.64 -7.47 -8.84
C LEU A 607 -12.79 -6.59 -8.38
N ALA A 608 -12.60 -5.28 -8.17
CA ALA A 608 -13.62 -4.38 -7.62
C ALA A 608 -13.97 -3.22 -8.56
N HIS A 609 -15.24 -2.83 -8.63
CA HIS A 609 -15.65 -1.74 -9.50
C HIS A 609 -14.98 -0.42 -9.06
N LEU A 610 -14.81 0.56 -9.95
CA LEU A 610 -14.28 1.89 -9.62
C LEU A 610 -15.37 2.96 -9.66
N HIS A 611 -15.98 3.32 -8.52
CA HIS A 611 -16.87 4.49 -8.44
C HIS A 611 -16.16 5.75 -7.97
N SER A 612 -15.16 5.58 -7.10
CA SER A 612 -14.53 6.71 -6.44
C SER A 612 -13.08 6.44 -6.09
N THR A 613 -12.28 7.49 -6.15
CA THR A 613 -10.89 7.50 -5.65
C THR A 613 -10.69 8.52 -4.53
N HIS A 614 -11.77 9.15 -4.03
CA HIS A 614 -11.69 10.14 -2.95
C HIS A 614 -11.16 9.54 -1.64
N ASP A 615 -11.55 8.30 -1.32
CA ASP A 615 -11.00 7.60 -0.15
C ASP A 615 -9.74 6.83 -0.56
N PRO A 616 -8.54 7.20 -0.08
CA PRO A 616 -7.29 6.57 -0.49
C PRO A 616 -7.16 5.10 -0.05
N ARG A 617 -8.00 4.62 0.87
CA ARG A 617 -8.04 3.20 1.30
C ARG A 617 -8.42 2.25 0.18
N HIS A 618 -8.94 2.74 -0.96
CA HIS A 618 -9.19 1.91 -2.14
C HIS A 618 -7.93 1.15 -2.63
N LYS A 619 -6.73 1.67 -2.32
CA LYS A 619 -5.44 1.06 -2.67
C LYS A 619 -5.13 -0.22 -1.88
N LEU A 620 -5.75 -0.40 -0.71
CA LEU A 620 -5.56 -1.57 0.16
C LEU A 620 -6.22 -2.84 -0.42
N TYR A 621 -7.14 -2.67 -1.36
CA TYR A 621 -7.88 -3.75 -1.99
C TYR A 621 -7.55 -3.73 -3.49
N PRO A 622 -6.43 -4.37 -3.86
CA PRO A 622 -5.80 -4.13 -5.14
C PRO A 622 -6.61 -4.72 -6.28
N ILE A 623 -6.55 -4.01 -7.40
CA ILE A 623 -7.33 -4.18 -8.63
C ILE A 623 -8.72 -3.52 -8.56
N LYS A 624 -8.81 -2.37 -9.23
CA LYS A 624 -10.09 -1.80 -9.62
C LYS A 624 -10.33 -2.01 -11.10
N TRP A 625 -11.58 -2.12 -11.55
CA TRP A 625 -11.90 -2.07 -12.98
C TRP A 625 -12.77 -0.86 -13.32
N THR A 626 -12.65 -0.37 -14.55
CA THR A 626 -13.32 0.85 -15.02
C THR A 626 -14.83 0.70 -15.25
N GLY A 627 -15.42 -0.44 -14.92
CA GLY A 627 -16.83 -0.70 -15.14
C GLY A 627 -17.16 -1.15 -16.56
N ASP A 628 -18.44 -1.01 -16.88
CA ASP A 628 -19.13 -1.56 -18.04
C ASP A 628 -18.78 -0.86 -19.37
N ALA A 629 -17.50 -0.71 -19.70
CA ALA A 629 -17.01 0.05 -20.85
C ALA A 629 -17.82 -0.21 -22.14
N LYS A 630 -18.10 0.84 -22.91
CA LYS A 630 -18.87 0.72 -24.15
C LYS A 630 -17.98 0.14 -25.24
N ILE A 631 -18.54 -0.72 -26.08
CA ILE A 631 -17.88 -1.18 -27.31
C ILE A 631 -17.98 -0.06 -28.35
N ALA A 632 -17.03 0.85 -28.29
CA ALA A 632 -16.87 1.98 -29.19
C ALA A 632 -15.42 2.49 -29.14
N TRP A 633 -14.94 3.10 -30.22
CA TRP A 633 -13.61 3.73 -30.24
C TRP A 633 -13.51 4.92 -29.27
N SER A 634 -14.57 5.72 -29.19
CA SER A 634 -14.67 6.86 -28.29
C SER A 634 -16.12 7.12 -27.94
N GLN A 635 -16.35 7.57 -26.72
CA GLN A 635 -17.60 8.14 -26.27
C GLN A 635 -17.16 9.18 -25.25
N PRO A 636 -17.34 10.49 -25.43
CA PRO A 636 -16.92 11.47 -24.41
C PRO A 636 -18.08 11.91 -23.51
N ASP A 637 -19.30 11.92 -24.04
CA ASP A 637 -20.51 12.45 -23.40
C ASP A 637 -21.38 11.32 -22.81
N TYR A 638 -20.84 10.54 -21.89
CA TYR A 638 -21.66 9.57 -21.13
C TYR A 638 -22.13 10.15 -19.81
N PRO A 639 -23.36 9.81 -19.40
CA PRO A 639 -23.84 10.15 -18.07
C PRO A 639 -22.97 9.44 -17.04
N ASN A 640 -22.34 10.21 -16.15
CA ASN A 640 -21.84 9.68 -14.89
C ASN A 640 -23.05 9.27 -14.06
N LEU A 641 -23.53 8.03 -14.23
CA LEU A 641 -24.70 7.49 -13.54
C LEU A 641 -24.42 7.18 -12.06
N GLY A 642 -23.32 7.68 -11.49
CA GLY A 642 -22.90 7.42 -10.11
C GLY A 642 -22.43 5.99 -9.84
N ILE A 643 -22.66 5.06 -10.77
CA ILE A 643 -22.40 3.62 -10.62
C ILE A 643 -21.46 3.10 -11.73
N TYR A 644 -21.18 3.85 -12.81
CA TYR A 644 -20.38 3.33 -13.93
C TYR A 644 -19.43 4.39 -14.50
N ALA A 645 -18.12 4.10 -14.58
CA ALA A 645 -17.19 4.88 -15.38
C ALA A 645 -17.35 4.48 -16.87
N MET A 646 -18.45 4.98 -17.44
CA MET A 646 -18.82 4.97 -18.86
C MET A 646 -17.64 5.34 -19.75
N GLY A 647 -17.05 4.48 -20.58
CA GLY A 647 -15.89 4.84 -21.40
C GLY A 647 -15.85 4.07 -22.71
N GLY A 648 -15.53 4.71 -23.84
CA GLY A 648 -15.07 3.99 -25.04
C GLY A 648 -13.59 3.62 -24.89
N PHE A 649 -12.99 3.05 -25.93
CA PHE A 649 -11.60 2.61 -25.89
C PHE A 649 -10.63 3.77 -25.60
N ARG A 650 -10.77 4.89 -26.30
CA ARG A 650 -9.96 6.11 -26.11
C ARG A 650 -9.98 6.60 -24.67
N GLU A 651 -11.14 6.59 -24.01
CA GLU A 651 -11.23 7.12 -22.66
C GLU A 651 -10.72 6.14 -21.60
N ASN A 652 -10.80 4.84 -21.84
CA ASN A 652 -10.12 3.84 -21.01
C ASN A 652 -8.59 4.00 -21.07
N ILE A 653 -8.01 4.33 -22.24
CA ILE A 653 -6.59 4.69 -22.35
C ILE A 653 -6.30 5.93 -21.48
N GLY A 654 -7.13 6.97 -21.61
CA GLY A 654 -6.99 8.20 -20.82
C GLY A 654 -7.04 7.94 -19.31
N MET A 655 -7.95 7.08 -18.82
CA MET A 655 -8.07 6.73 -17.41
C MET A 655 -6.78 6.13 -16.80
N VAL A 656 -5.95 5.52 -17.63
CA VAL A 656 -4.67 4.91 -17.26
C VAL A 656 -3.48 5.83 -17.49
N ALA A 657 -3.52 6.63 -18.54
CA ALA A 657 -2.35 7.38 -19.03
C ALA A 657 -2.31 8.85 -18.57
N ASP A 658 -3.46 9.47 -18.28
CA ASP A 658 -3.56 10.89 -17.99
C ASP A 658 -3.55 11.18 -16.48
N ALA A 659 -2.44 11.74 -15.99
CA ALA A 659 -2.26 12.09 -14.59
C ALA A 659 -3.27 13.13 -14.05
N ARG A 660 -4.00 13.84 -14.91
CA ARG A 660 -5.05 14.79 -14.49
C ARG A 660 -6.35 14.09 -14.11
N ARG A 661 -6.51 12.80 -14.46
CA ARG A 661 -7.70 12.01 -14.11
C ARG A 661 -7.50 11.35 -12.76
N SER A 662 -8.53 11.37 -11.93
CA SER A 662 -8.49 10.76 -10.60
C SER A 662 -8.29 9.24 -10.63
N THR A 663 -8.68 8.58 -11.74
CA THR A 663 -8.44 7.15 -12.00
C THR A 663 -6.96 6.81 -12.10
N TYR A 664 -6.10 7.77 -12.49
CA TYR A 664 -4.66 7.59 -12.53
C TYR A 664 -4.09 7.24 -11.15
N ALA A 665 -4.76 7.67 -10.06
CA ALA A 665 -4.35 7.36 -8.70
C ALA A 665 -4.46 5.87 -8.33
N VAL A 666 -5.25 5.09 -9.08
CA VAL A 666 -5.43 3.66 -8.85
C VAL A 666 -4.15 2.91 -9.27
N PRO A 667 -3.48 2.20 -8.35
CA PRO A 667 -2.19 1.54 -8.64
C PRO A 667 -2.28 0.46 -9.73
N PHE A 668 -3.37 -0.31 -9.68
CA PHE A 668 -3.62 -1.42 -10.58
C PHE A 668 -5.05 -1.30 -11.11
N LEU A 669 -5.19 -0.71 -12.30
CA LEU A 669 -6.46 -0.46 -12.97
C LEU A 669 -6.64 -1.44 -14.14
N SER A 670 -7.74 -2.18 -14.08
CA SER A 670 -8.21 -3.11 -15.09
C SER A 670 -9.38 -2.53 -15.89
N HIS A 671 -9.72 -3.20 -16.99
CA HIS A 671 -10.78 -2.83 -17.92
C HIS A 671 -11.32 -4.11 -18.54
N ASP A 672 -12.58 -4.10 -18.98
CA ASP A 672 -13.10 -5.15 -19.84
C ASP A 672 -12.52 -4.98 -21.26
N ALA A 673 -11.40 -5.66 -21.55
CA ALA A 673 -10.72 -5.50 -22.83
C ALA A 673 -11.57 -6.01 -23.99
N GLY A 674 -11.78 -5.14 -24.99
CA GLY A 674 -12.75 -5.32 -26.07
C GLY A 674 -14.10 -4.63 -25.81
N GLY A 675 -14.35 -4.17 -24.58
CA GLY A 675 -15.58 -3.51 -24.14
C GLY A 675 -16.68 -4.49 -23.70
N TYR A 676 -17.57 -4.02 -22.82
CA TYR A 676 -18.66 -4.81 -22.23
C TYR A 676 -19.95 -4.75 -23.05
N ASP A 677 -20.41 -3.52 -23.36
CA ASP A 677 -21.65 -3.11 -24.06
C ASP A 677 -23.01 -3.61 -23.51
N PHE A 678 -23.58 -2.80 -22.62
CA PHE A 678 -24.93 -2.94 -22.10
C PHE A 678 -26.00 -2.10 -22.84
N PHE A 679 -25.62 -0.91 -23.31
CA PHE A 679 -26.53 0.15 -23.80
C PHE A 679 -26.63 0.24 -25.33
N GLY A 680 -25.93 -0.62 -26.06
CA GLY A 680 -25.81 -0.56 -27.52
C GLY A 680 -24.59 0.27 -27.93
N GLY A 681 -23.61 -0.41 -28.52
CA GLY A 681 -22.35 0.12 -29.05
C GLY A 681 -22.33 0.33 -30.55
N GLU A 682 -21.15 0.65 -31.09
CA GLU A 682 -20.88 0.48 -32.52
C GLU A 682 -20.94 -1.01 -32.92
N GLU A 683 -20.84 -1.30 -34.21
CA GLU A 683 -20.66 -2.68 -34.69
C GLU A 683 -19.39 -3.31 -34.08
N PHE A 684 -19.55 -4.49 -33.48
CA PHE A 684 -18.44 -5.31 -32.99
C PHE A 684 -17.41 -5.48 -34.10
N SER A 685 -16.19 -4.97 -33.93
CA SER A 685 -15.13 -5.09 -34.93
C SER A 685 -13.92 -5.80 -34.36
N GLU A 686 -13.33 -6.69 -35.16
CA GLU A 686 -12.07 -7.34 -34.81
C GLU A 686 -10.94 -6.33 -34.59
N GLU A 687 -10.97 -5.21 -35.34
CA GLU A 687 -9.99 -4.13 -35.21
C GLU A 687 -10.02 -3.54 -33.79
N LEU A 688 -11.21 -3.13 -33.30
CA LEU A 688 -11.37 -2.59 -31.96
C LEU A 688 -10.91 -3.59 -30.90
N PHE A 689 -11.31 -4.85 -31.02
CA PHE A 689 -10.89 -5.92 -30.11
C PHE A 689 -9.37 -6.06 -30.05
N VAL A 690 -8.70 -6.18 -31.21
CA VAL A 690 -7.25 -6.33 -31.29
C VAL A 690 -6.54 -5.11 -30.68
N ARG A 691 -6.96 -3.88 -31.01
CA ARG A 691 -6.34 -2.66 -30.45
C ARG A 691 -6.51 -2.58 -28.93
N TRP A 692 -7.67 -2.97 -28.42
CA TRP A 692 -7.91 -2.97 -26.98
C TRP A 692 -7.07 -4.01 -26.25
N VAL A 693 -6.92 -5.21 -26.82
CA VAL A 693 -6.05 -6.25 -26.24
C VAL A 693 -4.57 -5.84 -26.28
N GLN A 694 -4.11 -5.17 -27.35
CA GLN A 694 -2.77 -4.58 -27.41
C GLN A 694 -2.49 -3.63 -26.26
N PHE A 695 -3.44 -2.71 -25.99
CA PHE A 695 -3.38 -1.80 -24.85
C PHE A 695 -3.41 -2.56 -23.51
N ALA A 696 -4.36 -3.49 -23.32
CA ALA A 696 -4.54 -4.22 -22.08
C ALA A 696 -3.30 -5.05 -21.70
N CYS A 697 -2.61 -5.63 -22.68
CA CYS A 697 -1.41 -6.44 -22.44
C CYS A 697 -0.22 -5.62 -21.93
N LEU A 698 -0.14 -4.35 -22.29
CA LEU A 698 0.91 -3.40 -21.90
C LEU A 698 0.38 -2.34 -20.92
N ASN A 699 -0.58 -2.74 -20.08
CA ASN A 699 -1.14 -2.00 -18.95
C ASN A 699 -0.98 -2.85 -17.67
N THR A 700 -1.49 -2.39 -16.52
CA THR A 700 -1.33 -3.02 -15.21
C THR A 700 -1.93 -4.44 -15.14
N VAL A 701 -3.22 -4.60 -15.45
CA VAL A 701 -3.94 -5.88 -15.42
C VAL A 701 -4.64 -6.14 -16.76
N THR A 702 -4.56 -7.37 -17.25
CA THR A 702 -5.22 -7.80 -18.49
C THR A 702 -6.42 -8.68 -18.16
N HIS A 703 -7.62 -8.15 -18.40
CA HIS A 703 -8.88 -8.83 -18.14
C HIS A 703 -9.80 -8.72 -19.36
N LEU A 704 -10.34 -9.86 -19.79
CA LEU A 704 -11.25 -9.96 -20.91
C LEU A 704 -12.62 -10.41 -20.39
N PHE A 705 -13.65 -9.64 -20.75
CA PHE A 705 -15.03 -9.94 -20.41
C PHE A 705 -15.96 -9.12 -21.32
N SER A 706 -17.19 -9.61 -21.52
CA SER A 706 -18.22 -8.84 -22.23
C SER A 706 -19.62 -9.26 -21.81
N HIS A 707 -20.59 -8.40 -22.13
CA HIS A 707 -22.00 -8.72 -22.01
C HIS A 707 -22.38 -9.86 -23.00
N PRO A 708 -23.42 -10.69 -22.70
CA PRO A 708 -23.81 -11.81 -23.55
C PRO A 708 -24.27 -11.48 -24.97
N ARG A 709 -24.67 -10.23 -25.21
CA ARG A 709 -25.06 -9.76 -26.54
C ARG A 709 -23.89 -9.70 -27.53
N ASN A 710 -22.66 -9.64 -27.02
CA ASN A 710 -21.48 -9.79 -27.85
C ASN A 710 -21.29 -11.27 -28.17
N GLU A 711 -21.57 -11.69 -29.40
CA GLU A 711 -21.44 -13.09 -29.83
C GLU A 711 -19.99 -13.60 -29.73
N THR A 712 -19.01 -12.71 -29.87
CA THR A 712 -17.59 -13.06 -29.74
C THR A 712 -17.16 -13.30 -28.29
N ARG A 713 -17.94 -12.79 -27.33
CA ARG A 713 -17.64 -12.81 -25.89
C ARG A 713 -16.28 -12.20 -25.51
N ASN A 714 -15.69 -11.40 -26.39
CA ASN A 714 -14.28 -10.97 -26.32
C ASN A 714 -13.29 -12.15 -26.20
N HIS A 715 -13.65 -13.33 -26.74
CA HIS A 715 -12.76 -14.49 -26.79
C HIS A 715 -11.96 -14.46 -28.10
N PRO A 716 -10.61 -14.51 -28.04
CA PRO A 716 -9.77 -14.43 -29.25
C PRO A 716 -10.11 -15.47 -30.33
N THR A 717 -10.54 -16.66 -29.93
CA THR A 717 -10.89 -17.76 -30.85
C THR A 717 -12.12 -17.48 -31.71
N ALA A 718 -12.90 -16.44 -31.39
CA ALA A 718 -14.07 -16.03 -32.19
C ALA A 718 -13.70 -15.13 -33.38
N PHE A 719 -12.43 -14.69 -33.49
CA PHE A 719 -11.97 -13.76 -34.51
C PHE A 719 -11.12 -14.44 -35.59
N SER A 720 -10.82 -13.70 -36.65
CA SER A 720 -10.00 -14.18 -37.77
C SER A 720 -8.62 -14.68 -37.32
N PRO A 721 -7.96 -15.57 -38.09
CA PRO A 721 -6.59 -16.00 -37.79
C PRO A 721 -5.60 -14.82 -37.64
N ALA A 722 -5.75 -13.76 -38.44
CA ALA A 722 -4.90 -12.57 -38.35
C ALA A 722 -5.09 -11.83 -37.01
N ALA A 723 -6.34 -11.68 -36.53
CA ALA A 723 -6.62 -11.12 -35.22
C ALA A 723 -6.10 -12.01 -34.09
N GLN A 724 -6.24 -13.33 -34.22
CA GLN A 724 -5.69 -14.30 -33.26
C GLN A 724 -4.17 -14.20 -33.14
N ASP A 725 -3.45 -14.13 -34.27
CA ASP A 725 -1.99 -13.98 -34.29
C ASP A 725 -1.56 -12.64 -33.68
N ALA A 726 -2.27 -11.56 -34.01
CA ALA A 726 -2.04 -10.25 -33.42
C ALA A 726 -2.21 -10.28 -31.89
N VAL A 727 -3.29 -10.87 -31.39
CA VAL A 727 -3.55 -10.99 -29.94
C VAL A 727 -2.53 -11.89 -29.24
N ARG A 728 -2.24 -13.06 -29.81
CA ARG A 728 -1.27 -14.02 -29.27
C ARG A 728 0.10 -13.39 -29.07
N LYS A 729 0.57 -12.59 -30.05
CA LYS A 729 1.83 -11.86 -29.98
C LYS A 729 1.94 -11.00 -28.71
N TYR A 730 0.87 -10.28 -28.33
CA TYR A 730 0.90 -9.41 -27.15
C TYR A 730 0.70 -10.15 -25.83
N PHE A 731 -0.06 -11.23 -25.81
CA PHE A 731 -0.11 -12.13 -24.64
C PHE A 731 1.26 -12.77 -24.36
N HIS A 732 1.93 -13.28 -25.40
CA HIS A 732 3.28 -13.81 -25.27
C HIS A 732 4.26 -12.75 -24.80
N LEU A 733 4.18 -11.53 -25.35
CA LEU A 733 5.01 -10.41 -24.91
C LEU A 733 4.78 -10.08 -23.43
N ARG A 734 3.54 -9.97 -22.97
CA ARG A 734 3.19 -9.71 -21.57
C ARG A 734 3.79 -10.77 -20.64
N LEU A 735 3.60 -12.05 -20.94
CA LEU A 735 4.04 -13.14 -20.09
C LEU A 735 5.57 -13.30 -20.05
N ARG A 736 6.26 -12.95 -21.14
CA ARG A 736 7.73 -12.82 -21.14
C ARG A 736 8.20 -11.60 -20.37
N LEU A 737 7.51 -10.46 -20.47
CA LEU A 737 7.80 -9.23 -19.72
C LEU A 737 7.44 -9.31 -18.24
N PHE A 738 6.83 -10.40 -17.76
CA PHE A 738 6.39 -10.53 -16.37
C PHE A 738 7.44 -10.08 -15.33
N PRO A 739 8.74 -10.44 -15.40
CA PRO A 739 9.74 -9.95 -14.43
C PRO A 739 9.86 -8.42 -14.40
N TYR A 740 9.79 -7.76 -15.57
CA TYR A 740 9.79 -6.30 -15.69
C TYR A 740 8.48 -5.69 -15.14
N LEU A 741 7.33 -6.23 -15.54
CA LEU A 741 6.01 -5.75 -15.07
C LEU A 741 5.89 -5.86 -13.55
N TYR A 742 6.28 -7.02 -13.01
CA TYR A 742 6.17 -7.33 -11.60
C TYR A 742 7.16 -6.52 -10.75
N THR A 743 8.36 -6.27 -11.26
CA THR A 743 9.30 -5.31 -10.64
C THR A 743 8.66 -3.94 -10.50
N HIS A 744 7.95 -3.46 -11.52
CA HIS A 744 7.28 -2.17 -11.46
C HIS A 744 6.01 -2.16 -10.59
N ALA A 745 5.32 -3.31 -10.46
CA ALA A 745 4.27 -3.48 -9.47
C ALA A 745 4.82 -3.34 -8.04
N LEU A 746 5.94 -4.02 -7.74
CA LEU A 746 6.64 -3.87 -6.46
C LEU A 746 7.13 -2.44 -6.24
N ASN A 747 7.72 -1.79 -7.26
CA ASN A 747 8.18 -0.40 -7.14
C ASN A 747 7.03 0.59 -6.89
N THR A 748 5.82 0.32 -7.38
CA THR A 748 4.63 1.12 -7.06
C THR A 748 4.40 1.16 -5.55
N ARG A 749 4.64 0.04 -4.87
CA ARG A 749 4.59 -0.06 -3.41
C ARG A 749 5.82 0.53 -2.72
N LEU A 750 7.00 0.09 -3.14
CA LEU A 750 8.27 0.32 -2.45
C LEU A 750 8.76 1.77 -2.59
N THR A 751 8.38 2.43 -3.67
CA THR A 751 8.92 3.76 -4.04
C THR A 751 7.85 4.74 -4.51
N GLY A 752 6.57 4.33 -4.60
CA GLY A 752 5.50 5.14 -5.20
C GLY A 752 5.57 5.31 -6.71
N ARG A 753 6.66 4.85 -7.34
CA ARG A 753 6.83 4.94 -8.79
C ARG A 753 5.90 3.93 -9.44
N LYS A 754 4.77 4.43 -9.94
CA LYS A 754 3.75 3.64 -10.61
C LYS A 754 4.30 2.84 -11.78
N MET A 755 3.71 1.67 -11.99
CA MET A 755 3.96 0.84 -13.15
C MET A 755 3.62 1.54 -14.47
N VAL A 756 2.52 2.29 -14.52
CA VAL A 756 2.17 3.15 -15.66
C VAL A 756 2.38 4.61 -15.30
N ARG A 757 3.22 5.29 -16.07
CA ARG A 757 3.66 6.68 -15.86
C ARG A 757 3.14 7.57 -16.98
N ALA A 758 2.48 8.65 -16.61
CA ALA A 758 2.00 9.62 -17.58
C ALA A 758 3.16 10.16 -18.43
N ALA A 759 2.97 10.22 -19.75
CA ALA A 759 3.88 10.94 -20.63
C ALA A 759 3.52 12.44 -20.56
N ALA A 760 4.48 13.30 -20.21
CA ALA A 760 4.21 14.71 -19.95
C ALA A 760 3.46 15.39 -21.12
N GLY A 761 2.31 16.00 -20.80
CA GLY A 761 1.47 16.72 -21.77
C GLY A 761 0.73 15.83 -22.78
N ARG A 762 0.65 14.50 -22.57
CA ARG A 762 -0.02 13.56 -23.48
C ARG A 762 -1.00 12.66 -22.75
N GLU A 763 -2.24 12.62 -23.24
CA GLU A 763 -3.36 11.95 -22.56
C GLU A 763 -3.51 10.47 -22.92
N TYR A 764 -2.99 10.06 -24.09
CA TYR A 764 -3.26 8.75 -24.69
C TYR A 764 -1.99 7.98 -25.08
N GLN A 765 -0.87 8.31 -24.45
CA GLN A 765 0.38 7.55 -24.49
C GLN A 765 1.03 7.63 -23.12
N TYR A 766 1.79 6.61 -22.76
CA TYR A 766 2.36 6.50 -21.42
C TYR A 766 3.65 5.71 -21.43
N LEU A 767 4.42 5.88 -20.35
CA LEU A 767 5.58 5.05 -20.05
C LEU A 767 5.13 3.85 -19.22
N LEU A 768 5.45 2.65 -19.67
CA LEU A 768 5.34 1.43 -18.87
C LEU A 768 6.70 1.21 -18.19
N GLY A 769 6.73 1.43 -16.87
CA GLY A 769 7.97 1.62 -16.13
C GLY A 769 8.67 2.92 -16.54
N GLY A 770 9.98 2.86 -16.75
CA GLY A 770 10.77 3.99 -17.26
C GLY A 770 11.25 3.81 -18.70
N ASP A 771 11.14 2.60 -19.25
CA ASP A 771 11.94 2.18 -20.39
C ASP A 771 11.13 1.88 -21.64
N LEU A 772 9.81 1.71 -21.52
CA LEU A 772 8.91 1.43 -22.63
C LEU A 772 7.91 2.57 -22.81
N LEU A 773 7.84 3.15 -24.00
CA LEU A 773 6.81 4.11 -24.39
C LEU A 773 5.73 3.39 -25.21
N VAL A 774 4.50 3.38 -24.68
CA VAL A 774 3.34 2.75 -25.28
C VAL A 774 2.42 3.82 -25.86
N ALA A 775 2.07 3.72 -27.14
CA ALA A 775 1.16 4.64 -27.82
C ALA A 775 0.03 3.86 -28.52
N PRO A 776 -1.08 3.56 -27.81
CA PRO A 776 -2.25 2.91 -28.37
C PRO A 776 -2.86 3.67 -29.56
N VAL A 777 -3.27 2.91 -30.58
CA VAL A 777 -4.02 3.40 -31.75
C VAL A 777 -5.50 3.32 -31.44
N PHE A 778 -6.18 4.45 -31.34
CA PHE A 778 -7.59 4.53 -30.93
C PHE A 778 -8.52 5.16 -31.99
N GLU A 779 -8.07 5.20 -33.26
CA GLU A 779 -8.90 5.59 -34.40
C GLU A 779 -9.11 4.42 -35.36
N LYS A 780 -10.36 4.21 -35.77
CA LYS A 780 -10.78 3.14 -36.69
C LYS A 780 -10.09 3.28 -38.05
N GLY A 781 -9.53 2.18 -38.56
CA GLY A 781 -8.86 2.11 -39.87
C GLY A 781 -7.47 2.73 -39.91
N ALA A 782 -6.95 3.25 -38.78
CA ALA A 782 -5.63 3.85 -38.74
C ALA A 782 -4.52 2.80 -38.91
N THR A 783 -3.69 3.00 -39.93
CA THR A 783 -2.51 2.16 -40.24
C THR A 783 -1.19 2.88 -40.01
N GLN A 784 -1.26 4.13 -39.56
CA GLN A 784 -0.15 4.96 -39.12
C GLN A 784 -0.57 5.77 -37.90
N TRP A 785 0.38 6.15 -37.06
CA TRP A 785 0.09 6.85 -35.80
C TRP A 785 1.16 7.89 -35.48
N GLU A 786 0.73 9.01 -34.90
CA GLU A 786 1.65 10.02 -34.37
C GLU A 786 2.03 9.68 -32.93
N VAL A 787 3.33 9.71 -32.65
CA VAL A 787 3.89 9.41 -31.33
C VAL A 787 4.80 10.53 -30.90
N ALA A 788 4.49 11.16 -29.77
CA ALA A 788 5.37 12.15 -29.18
C ALA A 788 6.44 11.44 -28.35
N LEU A 789 7.68 11.46 -28.82
CA LEU A 789 8.81 10.85 -28.12
C LEU A 789 9.26 11.78 -26.98
N PRO A 790 9.29 11.31 -25.72
CA PRO A 790 9.87 12.07 -24.60
C PRO A 790 11.35 12.41 -24.86
N PRO A 791 11.94 13.41 -24.17
CA PRO A 791 13.38 13.68 -24.26
C PRO A 791 14.24 12.42 -24.05
N GLY A 792 15.37 12.35 -24.76
CA GLY A 792 16.24 11.16 -24.84
C GLY A 792 16.17 10.47 -26.21
N ARG A 793 16.78 9.29 -26.33
CA ARG A 793 16.78 8.52 -27.59
C ARG A 793 15.90 7.28 -27.47
N TRP A 794 15.16 6.99 -28.54
CA TRP A 794 14.16 5.93 -28.58
C TRP A 794 14.31 5.08 -29.83
N ARG A 795 14.06 3.78 -29.72
CA ARG A 795 14.00 2.87 -30.87
C ARG A 795 12.68 2.11 -30.85
N GLU A 796 12.09 1.84 -32.01
CA GLU A 796 10.91 0.99 -32.05
C GLU A 796 11.24 -0.43 -31.55
N TRP A 797 10.31 -1.04 -30.81
CA TRP A 797 10.45 -2.39 -30.27
C TRP A 797 10.71 -3.44 -31.37
N SER A 798 10.13 -3.24 -32.56
CA SER A 798 10.36 -4.11 -33.72
C SER A 798 11.75 -3.96 -34.36
N GLY A 799 12.62 -3.10 -33.82
CA GLY A 799 13.90 -2.73 -34.41
C GLY A 799 13.81 -1.46 -35.27
N GLY A 800 14.93 -1.10 -35.90
CA GLY A 800 15.07 0.12 -36.70
C GLY A 800 16.12 1.08 -36.13
N GLN A 801 16.13 2.31 -36.65
CA GLN A 801 17.08 3.35 -36.25
C GLN A 801 16.69 3.97 -34.90
N TRP A 802 17.69 4.49 -34.19
CA TRP A 802 17.47 5.36 -33.04
C TRP A 802 16.88 6.70 -33.49
N LEU A 803 15.86 7.16 -32.77
CA LEU A 803 15.14 8.42 -33.00
C LEU A 803 15.40 9.35 -31.82
N GLU A 804 15.76 10.59 -32.13
CA GLU A 804 15.83 11.66 -31.13
C GLU A 804 14.44 12.01 -30.61
N GLY A 805 14.34 12.15 -29.29
CA GLY A 805 13.15 12.53 -28.55
C GLY A 805 12.91 14.04 -28.51
N GLY A 806 11.88 14.46 -27.78
CA GLY A 806 11.43 15.86 -27.75
C GLY A 806 10.69 16.29 -29.02
N ARG A 807 10.27 15.33 -29.86
CA ARG A 807 9.55 15.56 -31.11
C ARG A 807 8.45 14.52 -31.32
N THR A 808 7.50 14.84 -32.20
CA THR A 808 6.51 13.89 -32.69
C THR A 808 7.03 13.20 -33.95
N VAL A 809 6.82 11.89 -34.04
CA VAL A 809 7.13 11.09 -35.24
C VAL A 809 5.87 10.36 -35.70
N THR A 810 5.74 10.15 -37.01
CA THR A 810 4.67 9.32 -37.59
C THR A 810 5.26 7.94 -37.89
N VAL A 811 4.64 6.88 -37.36
CA VAL A 811 5.10 5.50 -37.56
C VAL A 811 4.01 4.62 -38.14
N LYS A 812 4.42 3.53 -38.80
CA LYS A 812 3.50 2.49 -39.27
C LYS A 812 2.89 1.76 -38.08
N ALA A 813 1.57 1.67 -38.07
CA ALA A 813 0.78 1.00 -37.06
C ALA A 813 -0.29 0.11 -37.71
N PRO A 814 0.08 -0.90 -38.53
CA PRO A 814 -0.87 -1.89 -39.02
C PRO A 814 -1.52 -2.67 -37.86
N LEU A 815 -2.56 -3.45 -38.15
CA LEU A 815 -3.39 -4.09 -37.12
C LEU A 815 -2.57 -4.91 -36.11
N GLU A 816 -1.58 -5.66 -36.59
CA GLU A 816 -0.70 -6.53 -35.80
C GLU A 816 0.40 -5.79 -35.02
N LYS A 817 0.49 -4.46 -35.15
CA LYS A 817 1.55 -3.63 -34.58
C LYS A 817 0.99 -2.40 -33.85
N LEU A 818 1.08 -2.48 -32.53
CA LEU A 818 1.06 -1.34 -31.62
C LEU A 818 2.38 -0.54 -31.69
N PRO A 819 2.34 0.79 -31.85
CA PRO A 819 3.50 1.64 -31.63
C PRO A 819 4.06 1.49 -30.20
N LEU A 820 5.24 0.88 -30.10
CA LEU A 820 5.95 0.60 -28.86
C LEU A 820 7.43 0.95 -29.06
N PHE A 821 7.98 1.77 -28.17
CA PHE A 821 9.36 2.22 -28.23
C PHE A 821 10.10 1.85 -26.95
N VAL A 822 11.40 1.63 -27.09
CA VAL A 822 12.31 1.35 -25.99
C VAL A 822 13.34 2.46 -25.88
N ARG A 823 13.60 2.89 -24.64
CA ARG A 823 14.55 3.94 -24.31
C ARG A 823 15.99 3.45 -24.51
N GLU A 824 16.87 4.34 -24.96
CA GLU A 824 18.31 4.10 -24.90
C GLU A 824 18.77 3.89 -23.44
N GLY A 825 19.62 2.89 -23.21
CA GLY A 825 20.07 2.47 -21.88
C GLY A 825 19.13 1.47 -21.18
N ALA A 826 18.02 1.07 -21.80
CA ALA A 826 17.06 0.16 -21.17
C ALA A 826 17.68 -1.22 -20.88
N LEU A 827 17.36 -1.75 -19.69
CA LEU A 827 17.69 -3.09 -19.22
C LEU A 827 16.38 -3.81 -18.92
N LEU A 828 15.94 -4.69 -19.81
CA LEU A 828 14.63 -5.33 -19.72
C LEU A 828 14.78 -6.82 -19.38
N PRO A 829 14.48 -7.24 -18.13
CA PRO A 829 14.45 -8.66 -17.78
C PRO A 829 13.19 -9.30 -18.33
N LEU A 830 13.39 -10.34 -19.15
CA LEU A 830 12.35 -11.19 -19.70
C LEU A 830 12.60 -12.61 -19.22
N ARG A 831 11.55 -13.40 -19.13
CA ARG A 831 11.65 -14.85 -18.98
C ARG A 831 11.26 -15.56 -20.28
N GLU A 832 11.51 -16.85 -20.31
CA GLU A 832 10.93 -17.72 -21.33
C GLU A 832 9.39 -17.69 -21.26
N TYR A 833 8.73 -17.84 -22.40
CA TYR A 833 7.28 -17.87 -22.43
C TYR A 833 6.78 -19.12 -21.69
N ALA A 834 5.87 -18.89 -20.75
CA ALA A 834 5.02 -19.92 -20.16
C ALA A 834 3.56 -19.48 -20.35
N PRO A 835 2.62 -20.43 -20.52
CA PRO A 835 1.21 -20.12 -20.79
C PRO A 835 0.45 -19.52 -19.60
N ARG A 836 1.12 -19.38 -18.44
CA ARG A 836 0.61 -18.81 -17.19
C ARG A 836 1.77 -18.19 -16.42
N VAL A 837 1.47 -17.28 -15.50
CA VAL A 837 2.46 -16.64 -14.66
C VAL A 837 3.17 -17.63 -13.75
N GLU A 838 2.41 -18.46 -13.03
CA GLU A 838 2.94 -19.43 -12.06
C GLU A 838 3.59 -20.66 -12.73
N ALA A 839 3.35 -20.87 -14.03
CA ALA A 839 4.02 -21.92 -14.80
C ALA A 839 5.42 -21.52 -15.30
N GLY A 840 5.76 -20.22 -15.25
CA GLY A 840 7.08 -19.72 -15.62
C GLY A 840 7.97 -19.51 -14.39
N THR A 841 9.29 -19.58 -14.57
CA THR A 841 10.26 -19.35 -13.49
C THR A 841 11.17 -18.15 -13.79
N SER A 842 11.86 -17.67 -12.76
CA SER A 842 12.96 -16.69 -12.89
C SER A 842 14.33 -17.36 -12.78
N ASP A 843 14.41 -18.67 -12.99
CA ASP A 843 15.68 -19.42 -12.93
C ASP A 843 16.54 -19.15 -14.16
N ARG A 844 15.91 -18.89 -15.31
CA ARG A 844 16.56 -18.45 -16.54
C ARG A 844 15.91 -17.16 -17.02
N LEU A 845 16.69 -16.08 -17.07
CA LEU A 845 16.22 -14.79 -17.55
C LEU A 845 17.01 -14.36 -18.79
N GLU A 846 16.29 -13.82 -19.76
CA GLU A 846 16.87 -13.01 -20.83
C GLU A 846 16.96 -11.56 -20.35
N LEU A 847 18.12 -10.93 -20.49
CA LEU A 847 18.26 -9.49 -20.28
C LEU A 847 18.43 -8.82 -21.64
N LEU A 848 17.37 -8.19 -22.13
CA LEU A 848 17.44 -7.36 -23.33
C LEU A 848 18.10 -6.03 -22.95
N VAL A 849 19.29 -5.79 -23.51
CA VAL A 849 20.10 -4.61 -23.24
C VAL A 849 20.10 -3.72 -24.47
N PHE A 850 19.74 -2.45 -24.27
CA PHE A 850 19.79 -1.41 -25.30
C PHE A 850 20.89 -0.41 -24.93
N PRO A 851 22.15 -0.61 -25.36
CA PRO A 851 23.26 0.25 -24.97
C PRO A 851 23.02 1.73 -25.26
N GLY A 852 23.51 2.58 -24.36
CA GLY A 852 23.52 4.03 -24.50
C GLY A 852 24.87 4.62 -24.14
N ALA A 853 25.08 5.89 -24.48
CA ALA A 853 26.32 6.61 -24.15
C ALA A 853 26.46 6.88 -22.64
N GLN A 854 25.33 7.00 -21.94
CA GLN A 854 25.29 7.25 -20.50
C GLN A 854 25.15 5.94 -19.72
N PRO A 855 25.70 5.86 -18.49
CA PRO A 855 25.42 4.76 -17.59
C PRO A 855 23.91 4.61 -17.32
N SER A 856 23.46 3.37 -17.17
CA SER A 856 22.06 3.04 -16.88
C SER A 856 21.98 1.96 -15.81
N GLU A 857 20.88 1.95 -15.06
CA GLU A 857 20.64 0.96 -14.03
C GLU A 857 19.19 0.49 -14.00
N PHE A 858 19.01 -0.74 -13.56
CA PHE A 858 17.72 -1.35 -13.29
C PHE A 858 17.86 -2.27 -12.08
N THR A 859 16.87 -2.31 -11.18
CA THR A 859 16.87 -3.26 -10.07
C THR A 859 15.71 -4.22 -10.26
N LEU A 860 16.01 -5.48 -10.55
CA LEU A 860 15.00 -6.55 -10.62
C LEU A 860 14.53 -6.85 -9.20
N GLN A 861 13.24 -6.65 -8.95
CA GLN A 861 12.58 -6.91 -7.66
C GLN A 861 11.77 -8.19 -7.75
N GLU A 862 11.92 -9.08 -6.78
CA GLU A 862 11.27 -10.39 -6.74
C GLU A 862 10.78 -10.70 -5.31
N ASP A 863 9.59 -11.27 -5.19
CA ASP A 863 9.08 -11.89 -3.96
C ASP A 863 8.56 -13.31 -4.30
N ASP A 864 7.87 -13.96 -3.37
CA ASP A 864 7.28 -15.29 -3.61
C ASP A 864 6.01 -15.27 -4.49
N GLY A 865 5.50 -14.09 -4.84
CA GLY A 865 4.30 -13.87 -5.63
C GLY A 865 2.98 -14.28 -4.97
N ARG A 866 2.99 -14.82 -3.74
CA ARG A 866 1.85 -15.52 -3.14
C ARG A 866 1.51 -15.03 -1.73
N SER A 867 2.49 -14.83 -0.84
CA SER A 867 2.21 -14.49 0.56
C SER A 867 2.24 -12.99 0.83
N ASN A 868 1.92 -12.57 2.06
CA ASN A 868 2.11 -11.19 2.50
C ASN A 868 3.52 -10.90 3.02
N ASP A 869 4.48 -11.84 2.92
CA ASP A 869 5.83 -11.70 3.45
C ASP A 869 6.59 -10.50 2.84
N TYR A 870 6.23 -10.07 1.62
CA TYR A 870 6.76 -8.86 1.00
C TYR A 870 6.47 -7.59 1.83
N LEU A 871 5.36 -7.57 2.59
CA LEU A 871 5.04 -6.48 3.54
C LEU A 871 6.01 -6.44 4.73
N GLU A 872 6.66 -7.57 5.03
CA GLU A 872 7.69 -7.69 6.05
C GLU A 872 9.11 -7.48 5.49
N GLY A 873 9.23 -7.14 4.21
CA GLY A 873 10.50 -6.90 3.53
C GLY A 873 11.16 -8.16 2.99
N ARG A 874 10.44 -9.30 2.88
CA ARG A 874 10.93 -10.53 2.23
C ARG A 874 10.88 -10.37 0.71
N ILE A 875 11.80 -9.56 0.20
CA ILE A 875 11.96 -9.20 -1.21
C ILE A 875 13.43 -9.34 -1.56
N ALA A 876 13.72 -9.91 -2.73
CA ALA A 876 15.04 -9.97 -3.31
C ALA A 876 15.20 -8.89 -4.39
N ALA A 877 16.28 -8.12 -4.30
CA ALA A 877 16.65 -7.09 -5.25
C ALA A 877 17.95 -7.47 -5.96
N THR A 878 17.94 -7.53 -7.30
CA THR A 878 19.15 -7.74 -8.13
C THR A 878 19.48 -6.47 -8.89
N PRO A 879 20.46 -5.65 -8.43
CA PRO A 879 20.89 -4.47 -9.16
C PRO A 879 21.64 -4.84 -10.45
N LEU A 880 21.26 -4.22 -11.55
CA LEU A 880 21.86 -4.35 -12.88
C LEU A 880 22.43 -2.99 -13.27
N ARG A 881 23.69 -2.94 -13.68
CA ARG A 881 24.39 -1.70 -14.07
C ARG A 881 25.00 -1.84 -15.45
N LEU A 882 24.76 -0.87 -16.32
CA LEU A 882 25.30 -0.82 -17.67
C LEU A 882 26.15 0.44 -17.84
N GLU A 883 27.34 0.27 -18.40
CA GLU A 883 28.28 1.35 -18.69
C GLU A 883 28.81 1.21 -20.11
N HIS A 884 28.96 2.34 -20.81
CA HIS A 884 29.68 2.37 -22.08
C HIS A 884 31.19 2.41 -21.83
N LEU A 885 31.95 1.65 -22.61
CA LEU A 885 33.41 1.63 -22.53
C LEU A 885 34.02 2.58 -23.56
N PRO A 886 35.14 3.26 -23.24
CA PRO A 886 35.86 4.10 -24.21
C PRO A 886 36.29 3.37 -25.49
N SER A 887 36.44 2.04 -25.43
CA SER A 887 36.74 1.19 -26.58
C SER A 887 35.59 1.06 -27.59
N GLY A 888 34.38 1.53 -27.26
CA GLY A 888 33.16 1.36 -28.04
C GLY A 888 32.30 0.15 -27.61
N GLY A 889 32.77 -0.64 -26.63
CA GLY A 889 32.06 -1.77 -26.05
C GLY A 889 31.12 -1.39 -24.90
N VAL A 890 30.64 -2.40 -24.17
CA VAL A 890 29.79 -2.23 -22.98
C VAL A 890 30.27 -3.09 -21.82
N ARG A 891 30.06 -2.58 -20.60
CA ARG A 891 30.21 -3.32 -19.35
C ARG A 891 28.84 -3.45 -18.69
N LEU A 892 28.38 -4.67 -18.51
CA LEU A 892 27.18 -5.02 -17.75
C LEU A 892 27.60 -5.71 -16.44
N ARG A 893 27.11 -5.20 -15.31
CA ARG A 893 27.27 -5.81 -13.99
C ARG A 893 25.92 -6.31 -13.48
N VAL A 894 25.85 -7.58 -13.14
CA VAL A 894 24.79 -8.19 -12.33
C VAL A 894 25.33 -8.27 -10.90
N GLU A 895 24.93 -7.32 -10.07
CA GLU A 895 25.38 -7.23 -8.68
C GLU A 895 24.83 -8.39 -7.84
N PRO A 896 25.47 -8.73 -6.70
CA PRO A 896 24.91 -9.67 -5.75
C PRO A 896 23.49 -9.27 -5.32
N VAL A 897 22.62 -10.26 -5.21
CA VAL A 897 21.24 -10.08 -4.75
C VAL A 897 21.23 -9.64 -3.29
N VAL A 898 20.42 -8.64 -2.98
CA VAL A 898 20.16 -8.14 -1.64
C VAL A 898 18.76 -8.55 -1.21
N GLY A 899 18.64 -9.11 0.00
CA GLY A 899 17.36 -9.64 0.50
C GLY A 899 17.07 -11.06 -0.03
N ASP A 900 15.91 -11.57 0.34
CA ASP A 900 15.49 -12.95 0.09
C ASP A 900 13.96 -13.10 0.22
N PHE A 901 13.45 -14.21 -0.32
CA PHE A 901 12.07 -14.64 -0.14
C PHE A 901 12.02 -16.18 -0.09
N ALA A 902 10.92 -16.73 0.41
CA ALA A 902 10.75 -18.17 0.52
C ALA A 902 10.75 -18.86 -0.85
N GLY A 903 11.54 -19.91 -1.02
CA GLY A 903 11.66 -20.63 -2.30
C GLY A 903 12.57 -19.95 -3.33
N MET A 904 13.28 -18.87 -2.98
CA MET A 904 14.24 -18.24 -3.88
C MET A 904 15.36 -19.22 -4.26
N ASN A 905 15.49 -19.53 -5.55
CA ASN A 905 16.64 -20.28 -6.08
C ASN A 905 17.93 -19.45 -5.90
N PRO A 906 19.00 -19.99 -5.27
CA PRO A 906 20.27 -19.28 -5.10
C PRO A 906 21.08 -19.10 -6.40
N ARG A 907 20.65 -19.75 -7.50
CA ARG A 907 21.27 -19.66 -8.82
C ARG A 907 20.28 -19.12 -9.84
N ARG A 908 20.81 -18.48 -10.88
CA ARG A 908 20.08 -18.00 -12.05
C ARG A 908 20.98 -18.08 -13.28
N ASP A 909 20.42 -18.50 -14.40
CA ASP A 909 21.08 -18.38 -15.70
C ASP A 909 20.63 -17.09 -16.39
N TRP A 910 21.59 -16.33 -16.91
CA TRP A 910 21.34 -15.14 -17.70
C TRP A 910 21.63 -15.42 -19.17
N THR A 911 20.76 -14.94 -20.05
CA THR A 911 21.06 -14.74 -21.48
C THR A 911 20.98 -13.25 -21.77
N VAL A 912 22.13 -12.60 -21.91
CA VAL A 912 22.20 -11.18 -22.26
C VAL A 912 22.01 -11.07 -23.78
N VAL A 913 21.01 -10.31 -24.20
CA VAL A 913 20.64 -10.12 -25.61
C VAL A 913 20.81 -8.65 -25.97
N LEU A 914 21.69 -8.36 -26.94
CA LEU A 914 22.01 -6.99 -27.37
C LEU A 914 21.72 -6.84 -28.86
N PRO A 915 20.72 -6.04 -29.26
CA PRO A 915 20.54 -5.68 -30.67
C PRO A 915 21.52 -4.54 -31.04
N LEU A 916 22.50 -4.87 -31.89
CA LEU A 916 23.66 -4.05 -32.27
C LEU A 916 23.73 -3.85 -33.79
N ASP A 917 24.39 -2.78 -34.22
CA ASP A 917 24.58 -2.50 -35.66
C ASP A 917 25.75 -3.28 -36.29
N ARG A 918 26.62 -3.86 -35.45
CA ARG A 918 27.81 -4.63 -35.86
C ARG A 918 28.08 -5.78 -34.90
N ALA A 919 28.74 -6.81 -35.42
CA ALA A 919 29.15 -7.96 -34.62
C ALA A 919 30.15 -7.54 -33.52
N PRO A 920 29.99 -8.03 -32.28
CA PRO A 920 31.01 -7.89 -31.24
C PRO A 920 32.32 -8.57 -31.65
N THR A 921 33.44 -8.01 -31.21
CA THR A 921 34.77 -8.59 -31.45
C THR A 921 35.16 -9.64 -30.40
N GLY A 922 34.55 -9.59 -29.22
CA GLY A 922 34.72 -10.57 -28.17
C GLY A 922 33.84 -10.29 -26.94
N ALA A 923 33.81 -11.23 -26.01
CA ALA A 923 33.21 -11.02 -24.69
C ALA A 923 34.06 -11.66 -23.59
N ARG A 924 34.00 -11.07 -22.40
CA ARG A 924 34.63 -11.59 -21.18
C ARG A 924 33.64 -11.58 -20.03
N LEU A 925 33.52 -12.69 -19.31
CA LEU A 925 32.78 -12.81 -18.06
C LEU A 925 33.78 -12.92 -16.90
N ASN A 926 33.76 -11.97 -15.97
CA ASN A 926 34.69 -11.91 -14.84
C ASN A 926 36.17 -12.03 -15.29
N GLY A 927 36.52 -11.33 -16.37
CA GLY A 927 37.86 -11.33 -16.97
C GLY A 927 38.20 -12.53 -17.88
N ARG A 928 37.36 -13.58 -17.93
CA ARG A 928 37.59 -14.78 -18.76
C ARG A 928 36.83 -14.70 -20.08
N PRO A 929 37.43 -15.06 -21.22
CA PRO A 929 36.71 -15.11 -22.50
C PRO A 929 35.45 -15.98 -22.44
N VAL A 930 34.36 -15.53 -23.05
CA VAL A 930 33.09 -16.26 -23.18
C VAL A 930 32.60 -16.19 -24.63
N ALA A 931 31.90 -17.23 -25.08
CA ALA A 931 31.36 -17.29 -26.44
C ALA A 931 30.26 -16.25 -26.65
N VAL A 932 30.28 -15.60 -27.81
CA VAL A 932 29.23 -14.70 -28.30
C VAL A 932 28.56 -15.35 -29.49
N SER A 933 27.24 -15.51 -29.43
CA SER A 933 26.44 -15.86 -30.61
C SER A 933 26.02 -14.57 -31.31
N TRP A 934 26.32 -14.45 -32.61
CA TRP A 934 25.93 -13.31 -33.43
C TRP A 934 24.97 -13.77 -34.54
N ASP A 935 23.79 -13.17 -34.57
CA ASP A 935 22.84 -13.30 -35.68
C ASP A 935 22.95 -12.06 -36.57
N ALA A 936 23.63 -12.19 -37.71
CA ALA A 936 23.81 -11.10 -38.66
C ALA A 936 22.51 -10.67 -39.35
N GLY A 937 21.54 -11.58 -39.50
CA GLY A 937 20.25 -11.27 -40.12
C GLY A 937 19.35 -10.43 -39.22
N GLN A 938 19.49 -10.59 -37.90
CA GLN A 938 18.75 -9.81 -36.91
C GLN A 938 19.56 -8.66 -36.30
N GLY A 939 20.89 -8.65 -36.47
CA GLY A 939 21.78 -7.73 -35.77
C GLY A 939 21.77 -7.95 -34.26
N VAL A 940 21.78 -9.19 -33.80
CA VAL A 940 21.63 -9.52 -32.37
C VAL A 940 22.79 -10.37 -31.85
N ALA A 941 23.44 -9.88 -30.79
CA ALA A 941 24.42 -10.63 -30.02
C ALA A 941 23.76 -11.30 -28.79
N ARG A 942 24.17 -12.52 -28.47
CA ARG A 942 23.73 -13.26 -27.27
C ARG A 942 24.92 -13.83 -26.52
N VAL A 943 24.91 -13.65 -25.20
CA VAL A 943 25.88 -14.26 -24.27
C VAL A 943 25.11 -14.88 -23.12
N SER A 944 25.26 -16.19 -22.94
CA SER A 944 24.63 -16.92 -21.84
C SER A 944 25.64 -17.36 -20.78
N PHE A 945 25.28 -17.22 -19.51
CA PHE A 945 26.12 -17.67 -18.40
C PHE A 945 25.31 -17.98 -17.14
N PRO A 946 25.75 -18.96 -16.32
CA PRO A 946 25.19 -19.18 -15.00
C PRO A 946 25.68 -18.13 -14.00
N HIS A 947 24.85 -17.80 -13.03
CA HIS A 947 25.11 -16.79 -12.01
C HIS A 947 24.68 -17.30 -10.63
N GLU A 948 25.62 -17.30 -9.68
CA GLU A 948 25.31 -17.48 -8.27
C GLU A 948 24.87 -16.14 -7.70
N LYS A 949 23.63 -16.05 -7.18
CA LYS A 949 23.02 -14.78 -6.77
C LYS A 949 23.80 -14.03 -5.70
N SER A 950 24.66 -14.70 -4.93
CA SER A 950 25.52 -14.09 -3.91
C SER A 950 26.81 -13.47 -4.45
N ARG A 951 27.07 -13.55 -5.77
CA ARG A 951 28.32 -13.09 -6.40
C ARG A 951 28.04 -12.04 -7.47
N LEU A 952 29.02 -11.18 -7.72
CA LEU A 952 29.02 -10.29 -8.88
C LEU A 952 29.28 -11.11 -10.15
N ALA A 953 28.52 -10.82 -11.22
CA ALA A 953 28.88 -11.19 -12.58
C ALA A 953 29.11 -9.93 -13.41
N GLU A 954 30.33 -9.74 -13.89
CA GLU A 954 30.71 -8.65 -14.80
C GLU A 954 30.92 -9.22 -16.21
N LEU A 955 30.06 -8.80 -17.14
CA LEU A 955 30.17 -9.08 -18.57
C LEU A 955 30.70 -7.84 -19.28
N ILE A 956 31.82 -7.99 -19.98
CA ILE A 956 32.36 -7.01 -20.92
C ILE A 956 32.15 -7.54 -22.33
N LEU A 957 31.52 -6.75 -23.19
CA LEU A 957 31.35 -7.03 -24.62
C LEU A 957 32.14 -5.97 -25.40
N GLU A 958 33.09 -6.41 -26.23
CA GLU A 958 34.06 -5.57 -26.94
C GLU A 958 33.60 -5.17 -28.35
#